data_AF-A0A7J4U249-F1
#
_entry.id   AF-A0A7J4U249-F1
#
_cell.length_a   1.000
_cell.length_b   1.000
_cell.length_c   1.000
_cell.angle_alpha   90.00
_cell.angle_beta   90.00
_cell.angle_gamma   90.00
#
_symmetry.space_group_name_H-M   'P 1'
#
loop_
_entity.id
_entity.type
_entity.pdbx_description
1 polymer ?
#
loop_
_entity_poly.entity_id
_entity_poly.type
_entity_poly.pdbx_seq_one_letter_code
_entity_poly.pdbx_strand_id
1 'polypeptide(L)'
;IGAVEQALSTRAHATFRRLIRQVEATPQTLVFVNSRSDAETVGQRLQQMAPHLNIGVHHGSLAQDTRQAMEDDLRSGDLDALVCTSSLELGIDVGSVQRVIQVNSPRSVDRMLQRVGRADHRLGGLGRGHLLVWDVDELSEAAVTARRAMEAAIEPVTWRMKPWSIAANQLVLMAHAHKAVPLHEATAIFADVPQFPDWSQEDTLNVLRVLEDGWLVRVVEDPTKVPWWRWPAPVWAESAALLAAKQQAVPERPEWNTPDEDLPKDVLALQAPVPKRYAKGWYGTAGRTRTWVSNHLSMIPDKHAYRVRDAVTRRAIGSVDEAFVLTLNDSGEEDDGRIARFVMAGMTWRIVDADPEQSELLVIPTKDVAQAPTWLGELPPVPEDVGRDIGRLRRAVAADLNLPLPAHESTSALDVLGLGQDGPDLAAHPIDATCRSLLAEAVIAHVEATGDLPTERRMTVEQRDDAVVINSCHGTLVNEALGQFLLAMASTKTGSWGRLVVEATRISIQASGIGPPDVIEWLNDTPPEALVGLLSVTLPNSRQVRWRFAEVAKTFGVLRHGVDPRKINLQALIGRYRGTVVMEEVLGKLFHERMDVEGAAHVLEAIHAGHITVHHTAAGRLGLSNRARKDLLLPQWDNEAVRERLRLRLMNERAALCCLNCGQVRRFRVARYPDIADIGRCRSCGGRMLACAREGMLPMLEGWVKSEDEKDRGRMDKNAQIVANRGMEAVLALMGRGVGEATAQRILRKVRRGDMDRLLEAVHEAEIEYARTRRFWS
;
A
#
# COMPACT_ATOMS: atom_id res chain seq x y z
N ILE A 1 -26.24 -22.25 4.49
CA ILE A 1 -25.28 -21.99 3.39
C ILE A 1 -24.10 -22.94 3.57
N GLY A 2 -23.75 -23.71 2.53
CA GLY A 2 -22.66 -24.69 2.55
C GLY A 2 -21.30 -24.11 2.14
N ALA A 3 -20.21 -24.85 2.37
CA ALA A 3 -18.84 -24.41 2.04
C ALA A 3 -18.64 -24.15 0.53
N VAL A 4 -19.26 -24.97 -0.32
CA VAL A 4 -19.19 -24.85 -1.80
C VAL A 4 -19.84 -23.58 -2.31
N GLU A 5 -21.00 -23.20 -1.74
CA GLU A 5 -21.73 -21.97 -2.09
C GLU A 5 -20.93 -20.69 -1.75
N GLN A 6 -20.01 -20.81 -0.79
CA GLN A 6 -19.17 -19.70 -0.31
C GLN A 6 -17.74 -19.75 -0.86
N ALA A 7 -17.43 -20.69 -1.75
CA ALA A 7 -16.08 -20.94 -2.27
C ALA A 7 -15.01 -21.11 -1.16
N LEU A 8 -15.41 -21.69 -0.02
CA LEU A 8 -14.54 -21.93 1.14
C LEU A 8 -14.04 -23.36 1.17
N SER A 9 -12.80 -23.56 1.62
CA SER A 9 -12.39 -24.87 2.12
C SER A 9 -13.24 -25.30 3.31
N THR A 10 -13.38 -26.62 3.48
CA THR A 10 -14.16 -27.20 4.58
C THR A 10 -13.66 -26.71 5.95
N ARG A 11 -12.33 -26.53 6.10
CA ARG A 11 -11.70 -26.05 7.33
C ARG A 11 -12.01 -24.58 7.59
N ALA A 12 -11.92 -23.72 6.57
CA ALA A 12 -12.29 -22.32 6.68
C ALA A 12 -13.78 -22.19 7.07
N HIS A 13 -14.68 -22.92 6.40
CA HIS A 13 -16.11 -22.90 6.71
C HIS A 13 -16.42 -23.36 8.15
N ALA A 14 -15.78 -24.45 8.61
CA ALA A 14 -15.92 -24.91 9.99
C ALA A 14 -15.43 -23.86 11.01
N THR A 15 -14.36 -23.13 10.67
CA THR A 15 -13.82 -22.06 11.50
C THR A 15 -14.75 -20.85 11.57
N PHE A 16 -15.35 -20.42 10.46
CA PHE A 16 -16.41 -19.38 10.47
C PHE A 16 -17.61 -19.80 11.34
N ARG A 17 -18.03 -21.07 11.27
CA ARG A 17 -19.08 -21.59 12.16
C ARG A 17 -18.68 -21.61 13.63
N ARG A 18 -17.39 -21.80 13.94
CA ARG A 18 -16.88 -21.67 15.31
C ARG A 18 -16.88 -20.20 15.75
N LEU A 19 -16.48 -19.28 14.89
CA LEU A 19 -16.52 -17.83 15.14
C LEU A 19 -17.95 -17.38 15.47
N ILE A 20 -18.93 -17.71 14.62
CA ILE A 20 -20.34 -17.37 14.81
C ILE A 20 -20.83 -17.85 16.18
N ARG A 21 -20.57 -19.12 16.55
CA ARG A 21 -20.94 -19.65 17.86
C ARG A 21 -20.31 -18.90 19.03
N GLN A 22 -19.10 -18.36 18.87
CA GLN A 22 -18.45 -17.58 19.91
C GLN A 22 -19.03 -16.17 20.05
N VAL A 23 -19.49 -15.58 18.94
CA VAL A 23 -20.21 -14.30 18.95
C VAL A 23 -21.59 -14.48 19.57
N GLU A 24 -22.34 -15.52 19.19
CA GLU A 24 -23.64 -15.85 19.79
C GLU A 24 -23.55 -16.07 21.30
N ALA A 25 -22.50 -16.75 21.76
CA ALA A 25 -22.29 -17.03 23.18
C ALA A 25 -21.82 -15.80 23.97
N THR A 26 -21.22 -14.81 23.32
CA THR A 26 -20.65 -13.62 23.96
C THR A 26 -20.73 -12.43 23.00
N PRO A 27 -21.88 -11.75 22.92
CA PRO A 27 -22.06 -10.56 22.08
C PRO A 27 -21.13 -9.41 22.49
N GLN A 28 -21.06 -8.38 21.64
CA GLN A 28 -20.06 -7.30 21.74
C GLN A 28 -18.63 -7.86 21.59
N THR A 29 -18.42 -8.70 20.58
CA THR A 29 -17.13 -9.28 20.23
C THR A 29 -16.38 -8.42 19.22
N LEU A 30 -15.11 -8.13 19.48
CA LEU A 30 -14.21 -7.59 18.45
C LEU A 30 -13.60 -8.74 17.65
N VAL A 31 -13.72 -8.68 16.33
CA VAL A 31 -13.12 -9.66 15.41
C VAL A 31 -12.00 -8.99 14.63
N PHE A 32 -10.75 -9.20 15.04
CA PHE A 32 -9.59 -8.64 14.36
C PHE A 32 -9.18 -9.45 13.13
N VAL A 33 -8.81 -8.73 12.09
CA VAL A 33 -8.21 -9.22 10.85
C VAL A 33 -6.97 -8.39 10.50
N ASN A 34 -6.15 -8.87 9.56
CA ASN A 34 -4.88 -8.22 9.23
C ASN A 34 -4.96 -7.20 8.09
N SER A 35 -5.98 -7.31 7.24
CA SER A 35 -6.13 -6.48 6.06
C SER A 35 -7.52 -5.85 5.98
N ARG A 36 -7.66 -4.76 5.23
CA ARG A 36 -8.96 -4.11 5.02
C ARG A 36 -9.87 -5.01 4.21
N SER A 37 -9.29 -5.70 3.22
CA SER A 37 -9.98 -6.70 2.41
C SER A 37 -10.54 -7.85 3.24
N ASP A 38 -9.77 -8.34 4.22
CA ASP A 38 -10.23 -9.41 5.12
C ASP A 38 -11.38 -8.93 6.00
N ALA A 39 -11.39 -7.67 6.42
CA ALA A 39 -12.42 -7.14 7.31
C ALA A 39 -13.79 -7.17 6.62
N GLU A 40 -13.82 -6.67 5.38
CA GLU A 40 -15.01 -6.71 4.53
C GLU A 40 -15.43 -8.14 4.21
N THR A 41 -14.48 -9.00 3.85
CA THR A 41 -14.76 -10.40 3.45
C THR A 41 -15.29 -11.21 4.63
N VAL A 42 -14.66 -11.11 5.79
CA VAL A 42 -15.09 -11.78 7.02
C VAL A 42 -16.44 -11.22 7.47
N GLY A 43 -16.62 -9.90 7.51
CA GLY A 43 -17.89 -9.27 7.88
C GLY A 43 -19.05 -9.71 7.01
N GLN A 44 -18.89 -9.66 5.68
CA GLN A 44 -19.91 -10.11 4.74
C GLN A 44 -20.27 -11.60 4.92
N ARG A 45 -19.27 -12.46 5.11
CA ARG A 45 -19.51 -13.91 5.30
C ARG A 45 -20.21 -14.21 6.60
N LEU A 46 -19.83 -13.54 7.69
CA LEU A 46 -20.52 -13.68 8.97
C LEU A 46 -21.99 -13.26 8.84
N GLN A 47 -22.27 -12.11 8.21
CA GLN A 47 -23.63 -11.64 7.99
C GLN A 47 -24.46 -12.60 7.12
N GLN A 48 -23.86 -13.22 6.09
CA GLN A 48 -24.55 -14.21 5.25
C GLN A 48 -24.79 -15.54 5.97
N MET A 49 -23.81 -16.02 6.73
CA MET A 49 -23.88 -17.30 7.44
C MET A 49 -24.75 -17.24 8.70
N ALA A 50 -24.87 -16.05 9.32
CA ALA A 50 -25.69 -15.80 10.49
C ALA A 50 -26.47 -14.47 10.33
N PRO A 51 -27.55 -14.46 9.51
CA PRO A 51 -28.33 -13.24 9.26
C PRO A 51 -29.05 -12.66 10.49
N HIS A 52 -29.15 -13.44 11.56
CA HIS A 52 -29.74 -13.02 12.84
C HIS A 52 -28.76 -12.22 13.72
N LEU A 53 -27.47 -12.18 13.39
CA LEU A 53 -26.49 -11.38 14.08
C LEU A 53 -26.30 -10.02 13.38
N ASN A 54 -26.09 -8.98 14.17
CA ASN A 54 -25.72 -7.65 13.71
C ASN A 54 -24.20 -7.54 13.64
N ILE A 55 -23.63 -7.61 12.43
CA ILE A 55 -22.19 -7.59 12.20
C ILE A 55 -21.77 -6.25 11.56
N GLY A 56 -20.93 -5.49 12.27
CA GLY A 56 -20.30 -4.28 11.74
C GLY A 56 -18.92 -4.53 11.14
N VAL A 57 -18.41 -3.56 10.37
CA VAL A 57 -17.02 -3.54 9.85
C VAL A 57 -16.37 -2.19 10.18
N HIS A 58 -15.11 -2.21 10.61
CA HIS A 58 -14.36 -1.00 10.98
C HIS A 58 -12.91 -1.03 10.49
N HIS A 59 -12.54 -0.11 9.59
CA HIS A 59 -11.16 0.07 9.16
C HIS A 59 -10.87 1.50 8.68
N GLY A 60 -9.60 1.88 8.63
CA GLY A 60 -9.17 3.27 8.31
C GLY A 60 -9.60 3.83 6.95
N SER A 61 -10.02 2.99 5.99
CA SER A 61 -10.59 3.46 4.71
C SER A 61 -12.06 3.90 4.80
N LEU A 62 -12.75 3.70 5.94
CA LEU A 62 -14.13 4.16 6.13
C LEU A 62 -14.15 5.64 6.55
N ALA A 63 -15.22 6.34 6.18
CA ALA A 63 -15.46 7.72 6.59
C ALA A 63 -15.52 7.83 8.12
N GLN A 64 -15.07 8.98 8.66
CA GLN A 64 -15.03 9.21 10.11
C GLN A 64 -16.40 9.02 10.77
N ASP A 65 -17.47 9.58 10.18
CA ASP A 65 -18.83 9.45 10.72
C ASP A 65 -19.30 7.98 10.74
N THR A 66 -18.94 7.19 9.72
CA THR A 66 -19.24 5.76 9.68
C THR A 66 -18.48 5.01 10.76
N ARG A 67 -17.20 5.33 10.98
CA ARG A 67 -16.41 4.72 12.06
C ARG A 67 -17.01 5.04 13.42
N GLN A 68 -17.34 6.30 13.67
CA GLN A 68 -17.97 6.74 14.91
C GLN A 68 -19.31 6.03 15.16
N ALA A 69 -20.15 5.91 14.12
CA ALA A 69 -21.41 5.19 14.23
C ALA A 69 -21.19 3.71 14.61
N MET A 70 -20.25 3.01 13.96
CA MET A 70 -19.95 1.61 14.30
C MET A 70 -19.37 1.44 15.72
N GLU A 71 -18.56 2.40 16.17
CA GLU A 71 -18.06 2.43 17.55
C GLU A 71 -19.19 2.65 18.56
N ASP A 72 -20.13 3.56 18.26
CA ASP A 72 -21.26 3.86 19.13
C ASP A 72 -22.28 2.70 19.17
N ASP A 73 -22.56 2.07 18.03
CA ASP A 73 -23.46 0.90 17.91
C ASP A 73 -22.88 -0.32 18.65
N LEU A 74 -21.55 -0.48 18.67
CA LEU A 74 -20.91 -1.52 19.49
C LEU A 74 -21.03 -1.19 20.99
N ARG A 75 -20.84 0.08 21.36
CA ARG A 75 -20.91 0.56 22.75
C ARG A 75 -22.32 0.45 23.31
N SER A 76 -23.36 0.73 22.53
CA SER A 76 -24.77 0.60 22.91
C SER A 76 -25.24 -0.86 22.97
N GLY A 77 -24.50 -1.78 22.33
CA GLY A 77 -24.87 -3.20 22.22
C GLY A 77 -25.79 -3.51 21.03
N ASP A 78 -25.93 -2.57 20.09
CA ASP A 78 -26.68 -2.77 18.85
C ASP A 78 -25.95 -3.72 17.88
N LEU A 79 -24.62 -3.82 17.99
CA LEU A 79 -23.79 -4.79 17.26
C LEU A 79 -23.40 -5.98 18.13
N ASP A 80 -23.61 -7.19 17.60
CA ASP A 80 -23.14 -8.44 18.21
C ASP A 80 -21.62 -8.60 18.03
N ALA A 81 -21.10 -8.16 16.87
CA ALA A 81 -19.67 -8.16 16.60
C ALA A 81 -19.25 -7.04 15.66
N LEU A 82 -18.01 -6.57 15.84
CA LEU A 82 -17.37 -5.59 14.96
C LEU A 82 -16.09 -6.17 14.38
N VAL A 83 -16.06 -6.38 13.05
CA VAL A 83 -14.88 -6.88 12.34
C VAL A 83 -13.94 -5.72 12.03
N CYS A 84 -12.72 -5.76 12.53
CA CYS A 84 -11.83 -4.60 12.50
C CYS A 84 -10.37 -4.91 12.16
N THR A 85 -9.66 -3.90 11.64
CA THR A 85 -8.20 -3.92 11.45
C THR A 85 -7.49 -3.25 12.63
N SER A 86 -6.21 -2.89 12.46
CA SER A 86 -5.43 -2.11 13.43
C SER A 86 -6.04 -0.77 13.86
N SER A 87 -7.08 -0.31 13.17
CA SER A 87 -7.84 0.88 13.55
C SER A 87 -8.42 0.86 14.97
N LEU A 88 -8.67 -0.33 15.55
CA LEU A 88 -9.15 -0.49 16.94
C LEU A 88 -8.11 -1.20 17.84
N GLU A 89 -6.86 -1.33 17.38
CA GLU A 89 -5.78 -1.90 18.21
C GLU A 89 -5.39 -0.95 19.36
N LEU A 90 -5.38 0.36 19.11
CA LEU A 90 -4.84 1.38 20.00
C LEU A 90 -5.93 2.22 20.69
N GLY A 91 -5.58 2.73 21.88
CA GLY A 91 -6.34 3.27 23.03
C GLY A 91 -7.72 3.97 22.89
N ILE A 92 -8.64 3.49 22.07
CA ILE A 92 -10.03 3.97 22.06
C ILE A 92 -10.86 3.10 23.00
N ASP A 93 -11.57 3.74 23.93
CA ASP A 93 -12.59 3.09 24.75
C ASP A 93 -13.85 2.88 23.90
N VAL A 94 -13.93 1.72 23.26
CA VAL A 94 -15.10 1.26 22.49
C VAL A 94 -16.19 0.65 23.38
N GLY A 95 -16.08 0.75 24.71
CA GLY A 95 -17.04 0.22 25.66
C GLY A 95 -16.71 -1.20 26.14
N SER A 96 -17.72 -1.90 26.67
CA SER A 96 -17.57 -3.22 27.30
C SER A 96 -17.39 -4.35 26.28
N VAL A 97 -16.22 -4.40 25.64
CA VAL A 97 -15.83 -5.54 24.80
C VAL A 97 -15.57 -6.75 25.70
N GLN A 98 -16.39 -7.78 25.57
CA GLN A 98 -16.30 -8.98 26.41
C GLN A 98 -15.30 -10.01 25.86
N ARG A 99 -15.04 -9.95 24.55
CA ARG A 99 -14.25 -10.96 23.86
C ARG A 99 -13.55 -10.40 22.63
N VAL A 100 -12.35 -10.91 22.40
CA VAL A 100 -11.58 -10.69 21.19
C VAL A 100 -11.44 -12.00 20.44
N ILE A 101 -11.68 -11.97 19.13
CA ILE A 101 -11.38 -13.05 18.21
C ILE A 101 -10.42 -12.51 17.18
N GLN A 102 -9.32 -13.22 16.95
CA GLN A 102 -8.35 -12.91 15.93
C GLN A 102 -8.48 -13.97 14.83
N VAL A 103 -8.76 -13.53 13.61
CA VAL A 103 -8.78 -14.39 12.41
C VAL A 103 -7.40 -14.40 11.80
N ASN A 104 -6.85 -15.59 11.55
CA ASN A 104 -5.46 -15.82 11.13
C ASN A 104 -4.42 -15.31 12.15
N SER A 105 -3.13 -15.52 11.87
CA SER A 105 -2.05 -15.08 12.75
C SER A 105 -2.11 -13.58 13.02
N PRO A 106 -1.95 -13.09 14.26
CA PRO A 106 -1.75 -11.66 14.53
C PRO A 106 -0.37 -11.15 14.07
N ARG A 107 0.52 -12.04 13.59
CA ARG A 107 1.85 -11.81 13.01
C ARG A 107 2.93 -11.33 13.99
N SER A 108 2.57 -10.66 15.07
CA SER A 108 3.50 -10.18 16.11
C SER A 108 2.89 -10.24 17.52
N VAL A 109 3.74 -10.32 18.54
CA VAL A 109 3.34 -10.49 19.95
C VAL A 109 2.74 -9.20 20.50
N ASP A 110 3.33 -8.05 20.20
CA ASP A 110 2.82 -6.73 20.57
C ASP A 110 1.36 -6.52 20.12
N ARG A 111 1.05 -6.84 18.85
CA ARG A 111 -0.31 -6.75 18.29
C ARG A 111 -1.26 -7.68 19.00
N MET A 112 -0.83 -8.92 19.26
CA MET A 112 -1.65 -9.88 19.98
C MET A 112 -2.05 -9.36 21.36
N LEU A 113 -1.10 -8.82 22.12
CA LEU A 113 -1.35 -8.25 23.45
C LEU A 113 -2.24 -7.00 23.40
N GLN A 114 -1.99 -6.08 22.45
CA GLN A 114 -2.83 -4.89 22.27
C GLN A 114 -4.28 -5.25 21.89
N ARG A 115 -4.44 -6.21 20.97
CA ARG A 115 -5.76 -6.69 20.52
C ARG A 115 -6.50 -7.39 21.65
N VAL A 116 -5.90 -8.38 22.32
CA VAL A 116 -6.54 -9.12 23.41
C VAL A 116 -6.79 -8.23 24.64
N GLY A 117 -5.95 -7.23 24.86
CA GLY A 117 -6.12 -6.21 25.90
C GLY A 117 -7.41 -5.39 25.76
N ARG A 118 -8.11 -5.45 24.63
CA ARG A 118 -9.44 -4.86 24.46
C ARG A 118 -10.55 -5.64 25.16
N ALA A 119 -10.38 -6.94 25.38
CA ALA A 119 -11.35 -7.73 26.11
C ALA A 119 -11.26 -7.46 27.62
N ASP A 120 -12.40 -7.21 28.27
CA ASP A 120 -12.49 -6.88 29.70
C ASP A 120 -11.54 -5.74 30.11
N HIS A 121 -11.53 -4.66 29.30
CA HIS A 121 -10.60 -3.52 29.42
C HIS A 121 -10.91 -2.63 30.64
N ARG A 122 -10.62 -3.14 31.83
CA ARG A 122 -10.75 -2.45 33.12
C ARG A 122 -9.63 -2.88 34.07
N LEU A 123 -9.39 -2.09 35.12
CA LEU A 123 -8.41 -2.45 36.14
C LEU A 123 -8.75 -3.82 36.76
N GLY A 124 -7.79 -4.76 36.70
CA GLY A 124 -7.97 -6.13 37.18
C GLY A 124 -8.84 -7.03 36.27
N GLY A 125 -9.24 -6.56 35.09
CA GLY A 125 -9.90 -7.38 34.08
C GLY A 125 -8.96 -8.41 33.46
N LEU A 126 -9.54 -9.50 32.92
CA LEU A 126 -8.79 -10.58 32.28
C LEU A 126 -9.07 -10.60 30.78
N GLY A 127 -8.10 -10.13 29.98
CA GLY A 127 -8.16 -10.21 28.53
C GLY A 127 -8.23 -11.65 28.04
N ARG A 128 -9.33 -12.02 27.38
CA ARG A 128 -9.51 -13.34 26.76
C ARG A 128 -9.66 -13.21 25.26
N GLY A 129 -8.84 -13.98 24.54
CA GLY A 129 -8.81 -13.99 23.08
C GLY A 129 -8.86 -15.40 22.50
N HIS A 130 -9.51 -15.56 21.34
CA HIS A 130 -9.39 -16.76 20.53
C HIS A 130 -8.62 -16.46 19.24
N LEU A 131 -7.61 -17.28 18.92
CA LEU A 131 -6.99 -17.30 17.60
C LEU A 131 -7.69 -18.36 16.75
N LEU A 132 -8.22 -17.95 15.59
CA LEU A 132 -8.92 -18.85 14.67
C LEU A 132 -8.14 -18.93 13.35
N VAL A 133 -7.63 -20.13 13.06
CA VAL A 133 -6.74 -20.43 11.92
C VAL A 133 -7.21 -21.71 11.23
N TRP A 134 -6.98 -21.83 9.93
CA TRP A 134 -7.26 -23.06 9.16
C TRP A 134 -6.13 -23.49 8.22
N ASP A 135 -5.07 -22.68 8.15
CA ASP A 135 -3.87 -22.90 7.34
C ASP A 135 -2.66 -23.16 8.25
N VAL A 136 -1.75 -24.05 7.82
CA VAL A 136 -0.62 -24.52 8.65
C VAL A 136 0.35 -23.40 9.01
N ASP A 137 0.60 -22.48 8.07
CA ASP A 137 1.55 -21.39 8.27
C ASP A 137 0.99 -20.38 9.29
N GLU A 138 -0.26 -19.96 9.09
CA GLU A 138 -1.00 -19.10 10.02
C GLU A 138 -1.13 -19.76 11.40
N LEU A 139 -1.35 -21.07 11.44
CA LEU A 139 -1.38 -21.83 12.69
C LEU A 139 -0.03 -21.82 13.41
N SER A 140 1.07 -22.05 12.69
CA SER A 140 2.41 -22.06 13.29
C SER A 140 2.75 -20.69 13.86
N GLU A 141 2.50 -19.61 13.11
CA GLU A 141 2.70 -18.24 13.57
C GLU A 141 1.79 -17.91 14.77
N ALA A 142 0.50 -18.28 14.71
CA ALA A 142 -0.46 -18.03 15.79
C ALA A 142 -0.10 -18.76 17.09
N ALA A 143 0.31 -20.03 16.99
CA ALA A 143 0.69 -20.85 18.14
C ALA A 143 1.89 -20.25 18.88
N VAL A 144 2.93 -19.86 18.13
CA VAL A 144 4.13 -19.22 18.67
C VAL A 144 3.78 -17.86 19.28
N THR A 145 3.04 -17.04 18.54
CA THR A 145 2.68 -15.69 19.00
C THR A 145 1.84 -15.73 20.28
N ALA A 146 0.89 -16.67 20.37
CA ALA A 146 0.08 -16.86 21.57
C ALA A 146 0.93 -17.28 22.78
N ARG A 147 1.83 -18.24 22.60
CA ARG A 147 2.75 -18.69 23.67
C ARG A 147 3.61 -17.52 24.17
N ARG A 148 4.28 -16.80 23.25
CA ARG A 148 5.11 -15.64 23.59
C ARG A 148 4.30 -14.51 24.25
N ALA A 149 3.07 -14.27 23.82
CA ALA A 149 2.18 -13.30 24.45
C ALA A 149 1.83 -13.69 25.90
N MET A 150 1.57 -14.97 26.16
CA MET A 150 1.33 -15.47 27.52
C MET A 150 2.56 -15.34 28.43
N GLU A 151 3.76 -15.36 27.85
CA GLU A 151 5.04 -15.16 28.53
C GLU A 151 5.48 -13.68 28.60
N ALA A 152 4.71 -12.75 28.01
CA ALA A 152 5.08 -11.34 27.83
C ALA A 152 6.41 -11.13 27.08
N ALA A 153 6.78 -12.07 26.20
CA ALA A 153 7.98 -12.05 25.38
C ALA A 153 7.78 -11.19 24.11
N ILE A 154 7.62 -9.88 24.31
CA ILE A 154 7.41 -8.88 23.25
C ILE A 154 8.73 -8.59 22.52
N GLU A 155 8.63 -8.28 21.24
CA GLU A 155 9.76 -7.86 20.41
C GLU A 155 10.39 -6.53 20.92
N PRO A 156 11.71 -6.34 20.75
CA PRO A 156 12.37 -5.09 21.13
C PRO A 156 11.93 -3.92 20.24
N VAL A 157 11.88 -2.73 20.82
CA VAL A 157 11.69 -1.48 20.05
C VAL A 157 13.03 -1.11 19.42
N THR A 158 13.08 -1.12 18.09
CA THR A 158 14.26 -0.70 17.33
C THR A 158 14.09 0.73 16.81
N TRP A 159 15.18 1.50 16.87
CA TRP A 159 15.22 2.86 16.34
C TRP A 159 16.12 2.88 15.12
N ARG A 160 15.71 3.61 14.08
CA ARG A 160 16.58 3.87 12.94
C ARG A 160 17.68 4.85 13.34
N MET A 161 18.92 4.47 13.08
CA MET A 161 20.10 5.32 13.30
C MET A 161 20.34 6.23 12.08
N LYS A 162 20.85 7.43 12.32
CA LYS A 162 21.12 8.49 11.33
C LYS A 162 19.96 8.77 10.36
N PRO A 163 18.76 9.14 10.84
CA PRO A 163 17.65 9.50 9.97
C PRO A 163 17.87 10.87 9.29
N TRP A 164 18.47 10.87 8.09
CA TRP A 164 18.84 12.08 7.36
C TRP A 164 17.66 13.00 7.05
N SER A 165 16.46 12.45 6.84
CA SER A 165 15.25 13.27 6.63
C SER A 165 14.88 14.10 7.86
N ILE A 166 15.12 13.58 9.06
CA ILE A 166 14.93 14.32 10.31
C ILE A 166 15.98 15.42 10.41
N ALA A 167 17.26 15.11 10.12
CA ALA A 167 18.32 16.12 10.12
C ALA A 167 18.01 17.25 9.13
N ALA A 168 17.60 16.92 7.90
CA ALA A 168 17.19 17.88 6.89
C ALA A 168 16.05 18.77 7.38
N ASN A 169 15.03 18.16 7.98
CA ASN A 169 13.89 18.89 8.52
C ASN A 169 14.29 19.86 9.63
N GLN A 170 15.04 19.39 10.63
CA GLN A 170 15.45 20.18 11.78
C GLN A 170 16.40 21.32 11.38
N LEU A 171 17.33 21.09 10.43
CA LEU A 171 18.19 22.15 9.89
C LEU A 171 17.35 23.26 9.25
N VAL A 172 16.37 22.94 8.39
CA VAL A 172 15.51 23.98 7.78
C VAL A 172 14.69 24.73 8.83
N LEU A 173 14.18 24.04 9.87
CA LEU A 173 13.44 24.67 10.97
C LEU A 173 14.33 25.59 11.82
N MET A 174 15.56 25.18 12.13
CA MET A 174 16.55 26.01 12.83
C MET A 174 16.87 27.27 12.01
N ALA A 175 17.10 27.13 10.70
CA ALA A 175 17.29 28.27 9.80
C ALA A 175 16.06 29.19 9.81
N HIS A 176 14.85 28.63 9.77
CA HIS A 176 13.61 29.42 9.81
C HIS A 176 13.43 30.20 11.10
N ALA A 177 13.70 29.57 12.25
CA ALA A 177 13.55 30.14 13.57
C ALA A 177 14.62 31.21 13.86
N HIS A 178 15.89 30.90 13.62
CA HIS A 178 17.02 31.75 14.01
C HIS A 178 17.52 32.68 12.92
N LYS A 179 17.08 32.51 11.66
CA LYS A 179 17.51 33.23 10.44
C LYS A 179 18.97 33.00 10.04
N ALA A 180 19.87 32.77 10.98
CA ALA A 180 21.24 32.33 10.77
C ALA A 180 21.71 31.45 11.93
N VAL A 181 22.25 30.28 11.59
CA VAL A 181 22.71 29.27 12.54
C VAL A 181 24.17 28.94 12.24
N PRO A 182 25.09 29.01 13.22
CA PRO A 182 26.48 28.58 13.02
C PRO A 182 26.57 27.08 12.70
N LEU A 183 27.44 26.71 11.75
CA LEU A 183 27.58 25.31 11.31
C LEU A 183 27.97 24.38 12.47
N HIS A 184 28.91 24.82 13.31
CA HIS A 184 29.42 24.05 14.44
C HIS A 184 28.36 23.83 15.55
N GLU A 185 27.45 24.79 15.77
CA GLU A 185 26.37 24.63 16.75
C GLU A 185 25.34 23.62 16.27
N ALA A 186 24.94 23.70 15.00
CA ALA A 186 24.05 22.70 14.41
C ALA A 186 24.69 21.31 14.45
N THR A 187 25.98 21.20 14.12
CA THR A 187 26.73 19.93 14.20
C THR A 187 26.72 19.37 15.63
N ALA A 188 27.01 20.21 16.63
CA ALA A 188 27.03 19.80 18.04
C ALA A 188 25.67 19.28 18.52
N ILE A 189 24.57 19.95 18.14
CA ILE A 189 23.22 19.50 18.50
C ILE A 189 22.95 18.08 18.00
N PHE A 190 23.32 17.75 16.76
CA PHE A 190 23.13 16.39 16.26
C PHE A 190 24.11 15.39 16.87
N ALA A 191 25.36 15.78 17.11
CA ALA A 191 26.37 14.92 17.75
C ALA A 191 25.98 14.52 19.20
N ASP A 192 25.22 15.37 19.90
CA ASP A 192 24.72 15.08 21.25
C ASP A 192 23.48 14.15 21.26
N VAL A 193 22.89 13.84 20.10
CA VAL A 193 21.70 13.00 19.99
C VAL A 193 22.10 11.54 19.72
N PRO A 194 21.72 10.57 20.58
CA PRO A 194 22.11 9.17 20.42
C PRO A 194 21.72 8.54 19.09
N GLN A 195 20.64 9.00 18.47
CA GLN A 195 20.16 8.52 17.17
C GLN A 195 21.05 8.97 16.00
N PHE A 196 22.01 9.87 16.20
CA PHE A 196 22.98 10.33 15.19
C PHE A 196 24.42 10.03 15.65
N PRO A 197 24.81 8.75 15.75
CA PRO A 197 26.12 8.35 16.25
C PRO A 197 27.23 8.90 15.34
N ASP A 198 28.35 9.34 15.89
CA ASP A 198 29.50 9.84 15.12
C ASP A 198 29.14 10.95 14.11
N TRP A 199 28.16 11.81 14.43
CA TRP A 199 27.75 12.90 13.56
C TRP A 199 28.84 13.97 13.45
N SER A 200 29.24 14.27 12.22
CA SER A 200 30.33 15.17 11.90
C SER A 200 29.86 16.47 11.24
N GLN A 201 30.78 17.43 11.10
CA GLN A 201 30.50 18.65 10.35
C GLN A 201 30.29 18.35 8.86
N GLU A 202 30.93 17.30 8.32
CA GLU A 202 30.73 16.86 6.94
C GLU A 202 29.32 16.33 6.71
N ASP A 203 28.76 15.58 7.66
CA ASP A 203 27.37 15.11 7.61
C ASP A 203 26.38 16.28 7.55
N THR A 204 26.62 17.30 8.39
CA THR A 204 25.83 18.54 8.38
C THR A 204 25.91 19.23 7.01
N LEU A 205 27.11 19.37 6.45
CA LEU A 205 27.31 19.98 5.13
C LEU A 205 26.68 19.18 4.00
N ASN A 206 26.74 17.85 4.04
CA ASN A 206 26.14 16.98 3.02
C ASN A 206 24.62 17.17 2.95
N VAL A 207 23.96 17.30 4.11
CA VAL A 207 22.52 17.63 4.15
C VAL A 207 22.28 19.06 3.66
N LEU A 208 23.03 20.04 4.15
CA LEU A 208 22.86 21.44 3.81
C LEU A 208 23.06 21.72 2.31
N ARG A 209 24.02 21.05 1.65
CA ARG A 209 24.27 21.17 0.20
C ARG A 209 23.07 20.74 -0.62
N VAL A 210 22.41 19.63 -0.26
CA VAL A 210 21.18 19.19 -0.94
C VAL A 210 20.05 20.21 -0.73
N LEU A 211 19.92 20.74 0.48
CA LEU A 211 18.90 21.74 0.80
C LEU A 211 19.16 23.08 0.09
N GLU A 212 20.44 23.45 -0.08
CA GLU A 212 20.87 24.65 -0.81
C GLU A 212 20.58 24.53 -2.31
N ASP A 213 20.85 23.38 -2.93
CA ASP A 213 20.47 23.07 -4.31
C ASP A 213 18.95 23.24 -4.52
N GLY A 214 18.15 22.89 -3.51
CA GLY A 214 16.70 23.09 -3.48
C GLY A 214 16.25 24.53 -3.14
N TRP A 215 17.17 25.45 -2.89
CA TRP A 215 16.93 26.83 -2.45
C TRP A 215 16.15 26.93 -1.13
N LEU A 216 16.28 25.92 -0.27
CA LEU A 216 15.63 25.86 1.05
C LEU A 216 16.46 26.55 2.13
N VAL A 217 17.77 26.49 2.02
CA VAL A 217 18.72 27.18 2.90
C VAL A 217 19.81 27.82 2.04
N ARG A 218 20.57 28.71 2.64
CA ARG A 218 21.81 29.25 2.06
C ARG A 218 22.95 28.92 2.99
N VAL A 219 24.04 28.40 2.46
CA VAL A 219 25.19 27.93 3.22
C VAL A 219 26.38 28.83 2.94
N VAL A 220 27.10 29.19 4.00
CA VAL A 220 28.33 29.96 3.93
C VAL A 220 29.37 29.22 4.76
N GLU A 221 30.22 28.44 4.10
CA GLU A 221 31.32 27.72 4.78
C GLU A 221 32.44 28.69 5.20
N ASP A 222 32.76 29.67 4.34
CA ASP A 222 33.76 30.70 4.59
C ASP A 222 33.11 32.09 4.61
N PRO A 223 32.90 32.67 5.81
CA PRO A 223 32.37 34.01 6.00
C PRO A 223 33.07 35.11 5.20
N THR A 224 34.38 34.98 4.97
CA THR A 224 35.21 36.04 4.41
C THR A 224 34.98 36.24 2.91
N LYS A 225 34.46 35.21 2.24
CA LYS A 225 34.11 35.24 0.81
C LYS A 225 32.77 35.92 0.52
N VAL A 226 31.96 36.14 1.56
CA VAL A 226 30.64 36.76 1.43
C VAL A 226 30.73 38.20 1.93
N PRO A 227 30.41 39.20 1.09
CA PRO A 227 30.45 40.58 1.52
C PRO A 227 29.43 40.83 2.63
N TRP A 228 29.74 41.73 3.56
CA TRP A 228 28.97 41.90 4.79
C TRP A 228 27.52 42.36 4.55
N TRP A 229 27.26 43.11 3.46
CA TRP A 229 25.90 43.52 3.08
C TRP A 229 25.01 42.35 2.64
N ARG A 230 25.60 41.17 2.40
CA ARG A 230 24.93 39.90 2.14
C ARG A 230 24.91 39.00 3.39
N TRP A 231 25.21 39.51 4.57
CA TRP A 231 25.07 38.74 5.81
C TRP A 231 23.61 38.79 6.32
N PRO A 232 23.10 37.68 6.87
CA PRO A 232 21.80 37.66 7.52
C PRO A 232 21.73 38.65 8.70
N ALA A 233 20.52 39.10 9.04
CA ALA A 233 20.30 40.08 10.11
C ALA A 233 20.96 39.71 11.47
N PRO A 234 20.92 38.45 11.96
CA PRO A 234 21.61 38.08 13.21
C PRO A 234 23.14 38.22 13.13
N VAL A 235 23.74 37.80 11.99
CA VAL A 235 25.19 37.89 11.78
C VAL A 235 25.64 39.36 11.72
N TRP A 236 24.87 40.18 11.00
CA TRP A 236 25.13 41.62 10.95
C TRP A 236 24.94 42.29 12.32
N ALA A 237 23.92 41.93 13.09
CA ALA A 237 23.69 42.50 14.42
C ALA A 237 24.87 42.27 15.37
N GLU A 238 25.47 41.07 15.37
CA GLU A 238 26.68 40.80 16.16
C GLU A 238 27.90 41.59 15.65
N SER A 239 28.07 41.72 14.32
CA SER A 239 29.17 42.51 13.74
C SER A 239 29.02 44.01 14.00
N ALA A 240 27.82 44.55 13.86
CA ALA A 240 27.46 45.92 14.18
C ALA A 240 27.77 46.26 15.65
N ALA A 241 27.49 45.34 16.58
CA ALA A 241 27.87 45.51 17.98
C ALA A 241 29.39 45.59 18.18
N LEU A 242 30.18 44.81 17.42
CA LEU A 242 31.65 44.88 17.44
C LEU A 242 32.18 46.18 16.84
N LEU A 243 31.57 46.69 15.77
CA LEU A 243 31.90 47.99 15.17
C LEU A 243 31.57 49.15 16.12
N ALA A 244 30.40 49.11 16.76
CA ALA A 244 29.98 50.09 17.75
C ALA A 244 30.92 50.11 18.97
N ALA A 245 31.35 48.93 19.45
CA ALA A 245 32.36 48.83 20.52
C ALA A 245 33.71 49.44 20.12
N LYS A 246 34.04 49.48 18.83
CA LYS A 246 35.23 50.15 18.27
C LYS A 246 34.98 51.61 17.86
N GLN A 247 33.82 52.18 18.20
CA GLN A 247 33.40 53.55 17.83
C GLN A 247 33.42 53.83 16.31
N GLN A 248 33.20 52.80 15.48
CA GLN A 248 33.09 52.95 14.03
C GLN A 248 31.63 53.20 13.61
N ALA A 249 31.42 53.94 12.52
CA ALA A 249 30.09 54.18 11.97
C ALA A 249 29.46 52.86 11.49
N VAL A 250 28.22 52.61 11.90
CA VAL A 250 27.46 51.40 11.55
C VAL A 250 26.40 51.77 10.50
N PRO A 251 26.60 51.41 9.22
CA PRO A 251 25.59 51.66 8.19
C PRO A 251 24.36 50.77 8.39
N GLU A 252 23.21 51.22 7.86
CA GLU A 252 22.02 50.37 7.79
C GLU A 252 22.25 49.21 6.81
N ARG A 253 21.73 48.03 7.13
CA ARG A 253 21.88 46.84 6.28
C ARG A 253 21.01 47.01 5.01
N PRO A 254 21.59 46.95 3.79
CA PRO A 254 20.80 47.04 2.56
C PRO A 254 19.77 45.92 2.43
N GLU A 255 18.72 46.18 1.65
CA GLU A 255 17.79 45.12 1.26
C GLU A 255 18.50 44.05 0.45
N TRP A 256 18.10 42.78 0.66
CA TRP A 256 18.77 41.64 0.05
C TRP A 256 18.78 41.69 -1.49
N ASN A 257 17.70 42.19 -2.11
CA ASN A 257 17.55 42.20 -3.57
C ASN A 257 18.21 43.41 -4.25
N THR A 258 18.87 44.29 -3.49
CA THR A 258 19.57 45.45 -4.07
C THR A 258 20.72 44.96 -4.94
N PRO A 259 20.80 45.38 -6.22
CA PRO A 259 21.97 45.14 -7.07
C PRO A 259 23.22 45.78 -6.47
N ASP A 260 24.39 45.13 -6.65
CA ASP A 260 25.64 45.64 -6.05
C ASP A 260 26.05 47.02 -6.60
N GLU A 261 25.60 47.37 -7.82
CA GLU A 261 25.83 48.66 -8.48
C GLU A 261 25.08 49.83 -7.83
N ASP A 262 23.94 49.54 -7.20
CA ASP A 262 23.06 50.52 -6.56
C ASP A 262 23.42 50.76 -5.08
N LEU A 263 24.45 50.07 -4.58
CA LEU A 263 24.86 50.19 -3.18
C LEU A 263 25.66 51.47 -2.91
N PRO A 264 25.38 52.17 -1.79
CA PRO A 264 26.17 53.32 -1.37
C PRO A 264 27.68 53.02 -1.24
N LYS A 265 28.54 53.98 -1.60
CA LYS A 265 30.01 53.79 -1.60
C LYS A 265 30.60 53.51 -0.22
N ASP A 266 29.98 54.06 0.83
CA ASP A 266 30.31 53.82 2.24
C ASP A 266 30.03 52.37 2.67
N VAL A 267 28.98 51.75 2.12
CA VAL A 267 28.68 50.33 2.34
C VAL A 267 29.75 49.44 1.71
N LEU A 268 30.13 49.74 0.47
CA LEU A 268 31.14 48.99 -0.29
C LEU A 268 32.56 49.13 0.29
N ALA A 269 32.86 50.28 0.91
CA ALA A 269 34.17 50.56 1.50
C ALA A 269 34.37 49.96 2.91
N LEU A 270 33.28 49.62 3.62
CA LEU A 270 33.36 49.11 4.98
C LEU A 270 33.85 47.65 5.03
N GLN A 271 34.88 47.39 5.84
CA GLN A 271 35.31 46.05 6.20
C GLN A 271 34.75 45.66 7.57
N ALA A 272 33.61 44.99 7.58
CA ALA A 272 32.98 44.52 8.80
C ALA A 272 33.73 43.30 9.39
N PRO A 273 34.00 43.26 10.71
CA PRO A 273 34.63 42.10 11.34
C PRO A 273 33.63 40.93 11.42
N VAL A 274 34.08 39.73 11.05
CA VAL A 274 33.29 38.50 11.22
C VAL A 274 33.14 38.19 12.72
N PRO A 275 31.92 38.02 13.26
CA PRO A 275 31.75 37.65 14.66
C PRO A 275 32.36 36.27 14.98
N LYS A 276 32.96 36.12 16.17
CA LYS A 276 33.64 34.86 16.58
C LYS A 276 32.75 33.63 16.46
N ARG A 277 31.47 33.75 16.82
CA ARG A 277 30.46 32.70 16.74
C ARG A 277 30.25 32.20 15.31
N TYR A 278 30.29 33.09 14.33
CA TYR A 278 30.04 32.80 12.92
C TYR A 278 31.33 32.55 12.11
N ALA A 279 32.50 32.60 12.75
CA ALA A 279 33.80 32.51 12.08
C ALA A 279 34.02 31.16 11.36
N LYS A 280 33.38 30.08 11.81
CA LYS A 280 33.43 28.75 11.19
C LYS A 280 32.25 28.48 10.23
N GLY A 281 31.67 29.54 9.67
CA GLY A 281 30.55 29.47 8.74
C GLY A 281 29.18 29.34 9.39
N TRP A 282 28.15 29.58 8.59
CA TRP A 282 26.74 29.53 8.99
C TRP A 282 25.85 29.09 7.84
N TYR A 283 24.61 28.77 8.17
CA TYR A 283 23.54 28.65 7.19
C TYR A 283 22.30 29.44 7.64
N GLY A 284 21.43 29.79 6.71
CA GLY A 284 20.27 30.62 6.98
C GLY A 284 19.13 30.42 5.99
N THR A 285 18.10 31.25 6.11
CA THR A 285 16.92 31.18 5.24
C THR A 285 17.23 31.53 3.79
N ALA A 286 16.58 30.84 2.86
CA ALA A 286 16.56 31.12 1.43
C ALA A 286 15.11 31.35 0.93
N GLY A 287 14.94 31.56 -0.38
CA GLY A 287 13.67 31.99 -0.96
C GLY A 287 12.50 31.01 -0.73
N ARG A 288 12.77 29.70 -0.62
CA ARG A 288 11.73 28.67 -0.45
C ARG A 288 11.52 28.22 1.00
N THR A 289 12.32 28.70 1.97
CA THR A 289 12.27 28.20 3.37
C THR A 289 10.87 28.28 3.96
N ARG A 290 10.20 29.45 3.87
CA ARG A 290 8.90 29.68 4.51
C ARG A 290 7.81 28.77 3.94
N THR A 291 7.75 28.64 2.62
CA THR A 291 6.78 27.77 1.93
C THR A 291 7.04 26.31 2.28
N TRP A 292 8.31 25.90 2.35
CA TRP A 292 8.67 24.54 2.73
C TRP A 292 8.25 24.22 4.18
N VAL A 293 8.54 25.11 5.14
CA VAL A 293 8.17 24.92 6.56
C VAL A 293 6.65 24.80 6.74
N SER A 294 5.89 25.59 5.99
CA SER A 294 4.42 25.54 6.05
C SER A 294 3.86 24.16 5.65
N ASN A 295 4.59 23.43 4.78
CA ASN A 295 4.18 22.13 4.25
C ASN A 295 4.87 20.94 4.96
N HIS A 296 5.93 21.16 5.73
CA HIS A 296 6.76 20.09 6.32
C HIS A 296 7.06 20.32 7.80
N LEU A 297 6.16 20.98 8.53
CA LEU A 297 6.27 21.09 9.99
C LEU A 297 6.13 19.72 10.67
N SER A 298 5.30 18.84 10.08
CA SER A 298 5.15 17.45 10.50
C SER A 298 6.13 16.54 9.77
N MET A 299 6.68 15.55 10.48
CA MET A 299 7.44 14.44 9.90
C MET A 299 6.57 13.27 9.45
N ILE A 300 5.27 13.28 9.78
CA ILE A 300 4.32 12.29 9.29
C ILE A 300 4.09 12.59 7.80
N PRO A 301 4.44 11.66 6.88
CA PRO A 301 4.27 11.89 5.45
C PRO A 301 2.80 12.11 5.12
N ASP A 302 2.52 13.06 4.22
CA ASP A 302 1.17 13.24 3.71
C ASP A 302 0.73 12.00 2.95
N LYS A 303 -0.24 11.29 3.52
CA LYS A 303 -0.88 10.16 2.85
C LYS A 303 -1.89 10.73 1.85
N HIS A 304 -1.46 10.98 0.63
CA HIS A 304 -2.39 11.20 -0.47
C HIS A 304 -3.17 9.92 -0.72
N ALA A 305 -4.50 10.03 -0.69
CA ALA A 305 -5.40 8.94 -0.95
C ALA A 305 -6.19 9.19 -2.23
N TYR A 306 -6.22 8.20 -3.11
CA TYR A 306 -7.01 8.23 -4.33
C TYR A 306 -8.40 7.69 -4.04
N ARG A 307 -9.44 8.46 -4.36
CA ARG A 307 -10.83 8.03 -4.22
C ARG A 307 -11.16 7.00 -5.29
N VAL A 308 -11.57 5.82 -4.86
CA VAL A 308 -12.01 4.75 -5.76
C VAL A 308 -13.48 4.96 -6.10
N ARG A 309 -13.79 5.03 -7.39
CA ARG A 309 -15.15 5.13 -7.90
C ARG A 309 -15.46 4.04 -8.91
N ASP A 310 -16.67 3.53 -8.82
CA ASP A 310 -17.22 2.67 -9.85
C ASP A 310 -17.39 3.47 -11.15
N ALA A 311 -16.77 3.03 -12.24
CA ALA A 311 -16.86 3.68 -13.54
C ALA A 311 -18.32 3.75 -14.06
N VAL A 312 -19.15 2.78 -13.68
CA VAL A 312 -20.54 2.63 -14.12
C VAL A 312 -21.50 3.39 -13.21
N THR A 313 -21.42 3.25 -11.89
CA THR A 313 -22.35 3.96 -10.98
C THR A 313 -21.86 5.34 -10.55
N ARG A 314 -20.55 5.63 -10.62
CA ARG A 314 -19.87 6.83 -10.07
C ARG A 314 -19.97 7.00 -8.55
N ARG A 315 -20.52 5.99 -7.87
CA ARG A 315 -20.53 5.93 -6.41
C ARG A 315 -19.08 5.78 -5.92
N ALA A 316 -18.74 6.53 -4.88
CA ALA A 316 -17.48 6.33 -4.18
C ALA A 316 -17.55 5.00 -3.42
N ILE A 317 -16.56 4.14 -3.65
CA ILE A 317 -16.44 2.82 -3.02
C ILE A 317 -15.55 2.92 -1.79
N GLY A 318 -14.46 3.69 -1.88
CA GLY A 318 -13.49 3.88 -0.80
C GLY A 318 -12.29 4.68 -1.28
N SER A 319 -11.13 4.49 -0.66
CA SER A 319 -9.87 5.12 -1.06
C SER A 319 -8.69 4.19 -0.91
N VAL A 320 -7.72 4.30 -1.82
CA VAL A 320 -6.41 3.63 -1.78
C VAL A 320 -5.30 4.65 -1.60
N ASP A 321 -4.11 4.21 -1.20
CA ASP A 321 -2.96 5.10 -1.02
C ASP A 321 -2.26 5.45 -2.36
N GLU A 322 -1.52 6.55 -2.34
CA GLU A 322 -0.67 6.99 -3.45
C GLU A 322 0.41 5.94 -3.80
N ALA A 323 0.92 5.19 -2.81
CA ALA A 323 1.93 4.16 -3.02
C ALA A 323 1.45 3.08 -3.99
N PHE A 324 0.22 2.60 -3.82
CA PHE A 324 -0.42 1.68 -4.75
C PHE A 324 -0.56 2.30 -6.13
N VAL A 325 -1.01 3.54 -6.24
CA VAL A 325 -1.20 4.21 -7.55
C VAL A 325 0.13 4.40 -8.29
N LEU A 326 1.24 4.63 -7.58
CA LEU A 326 2.56 4.72 -8.21
C LEU A 326 3.07 3.40 -8.78
N THR A 327 2.48 2.26 -8.40
CA THR A 327 2.78 0.97 -9.05
C THR A 327 2.06 0.80 -10.39
N LEU A 328 1.15 1.72 -10.72
CA LEU A 328 0.31 1.67 -11.90
C LEU A 328 0.74 2.72 -12.91
N ASN A 329 0.59 2.39 -14.19
CA ASN A 329 0.55 3.39 -15.24
C ASN A 329 -0.84 4.07 -15.28
N ASP A 330 -0.96 5.13 -16.09
CA ASP A 330 -2.21 5.90 -16.19
C ASP A 330 -3.40 5.05 -16.69
N SER A 331 -3.14 3.94 -17.38
CA SER A 331 -4.16 2.98 -17.85
C SER A 331 -4.59 1.97 -16.78
N GLY A 332 -4.04 2.04 -15.56
CA GLY A 332 -4.26 1.06 -14.51
C GLY A 332 -3.57 -0.28 -14.75
N GLU A 333 -2.60 -0.33 -15.66
CA GLU A 333 -1.75 -1.50 -15.89
C GLU A 333 -0.47 -1.37 -15.06
N GLU A 334 0.05 -2.49 -14.59
CA GLU A 334 1.39 -2.59 -14.05
C GLU A 334 2.42 -2.47 -15.20
N ASP A 335 3.70 -2.22 -14.88
CA ASP A 335 4.74 -2.06 -15.92
C ASP A 335 4.93 -3.31 -16.82
N ASP A 336 4.39 -4.47 -16.43
CA ASP A 336 4.40 -5.71 -17.23
C ASP A 336 3.21 -5.81 -18.21
N GLY A 337 2.38 -4.76 -18.28
CA GLY A 337 1.18 -4.69 -19.12
C GLY A 337 -0.03 -5.43 -18.54
N ARG A 338 0.06 -5.98 -17.32
CA ARG A 338 -1.09 -6.61 -16.66
C ARG A 338 -1.98 -5.57 -16.02
N ILE A 339 -3.29 -5.70 -16.21
CA ILE A 339 -4.25 -4.80 -15.59
C ILE A 339 -4.30 -5.08 -14.08
N ALA A 340 -3.99 -4.07 -13.28
CA ALA A 340 -4.07 -4.18 -11.83
C ALA A 340 -5.52 -4.36 -11.39
N ARG A 341 -5.69 -5.33 -10.49
CA ARG A 341 -6.95 -5.63 -9.83
C ARG A 341 -6.78 -5.31 -8.35
N PHE A 342 -7.88 -5.09 -7.63
CA PHE A 342 -7.88 -5.02 -6.16
C PHE A 342 -9.23 -5.36 -5.58
N VAL A 343 -9.27 -5.67 -4.28
CA VAL A 343 -10.51 -5.97 -3.56
C VAL A 343 -10.91 -4.77 -2.71
N MET A 344 -12.17 -4.34 -2.81
CA MET A 344 -12.73 -3.27 -1.98
C MET A 344 -14.25 -3.40 -1.88
N ALA A 345 -14.83 -3.13 -0.70
CA ALA A 345 -16.28 -3.23 -0.44
C ALA A 345 -16.89 -4.58 -0.89
N GLY A 346 -16.21 -5.69 -0.60
CA GLY A 346 -16.70 -7.03 -0.94
C GLY A 346 -16.73 -7.36 -2.43
N MET A 347 -15.98 -6.63 -3.28
CA MET A 347 -15.87 -6.88 -4.72
C MET A 347 -14.42 -6.83 -5.22
N THR A 348 -14.12 -7.66 -6.21
CA THR A 348 -12.89 -7.53 -7.02
C THR A 348 -13.13 -6.49 -8.11
N TRP A 349 -12.28 -5.49 -8.12
CA TRP A 349 -12.28 -4.36 -9.00
C TRP A 349 -11.09 -4.42 -9.96
N ARG A 350 -11.32 -4.14 -11.23
CA ARG A 350 -10.29 -3.91 -12.24
C ARG A 350 -10.13 -2.41 -12.42
N ILE A 351 -8.91 -1.93 -12.40
CA ILE A 351 -8.63 -0.52 -12.66
C ILE A 351 -8.80 -0.24 -14.16
N VAL A 352 -9.49 0.84 -14.46
CA VAL A 352 -9.75 1.30 -15.84
C VAL A 352 -8.98 2.58 -16.12
N ASP A 353 -8.88 3.46 -15.12
CA ASP A 353 -8.22 4.75 -15.23
C ASP A 353 -7.75 5.21 -13.85
N ALA A 354 -6.56 5.80 -13.79
CA ALA A 354 -5.96 6.33 -12.58
C ALA A 354 -5.64 7.82 -12.75
N ASP A 355 -6.63 8.69 -12.52
CA ASP A 355 -6.54 10.13 -12.73
C ASP A 355 -5.78 10.81 -11.57
N PRO A 356 -4.55 11.32 -11.80
CA PRO A 356 -3.81 12.04 -10.77
C PRO A 356 -4.40 13.39 -10.41
N GLU A 357 -5.00 14.11 -11.37
CA GLU A 357 -5.45 15.48 -11.17
C GLU A 357 -6.69 15.54 -10.28
N GLN A 358 -7.58 14.57 -10.45
CA GLN A 358 -8.77 14.43 -9.61
C GLN A 358 -8.52 13.57 -8.36
N SER A 359 -7.32 12.98 -8.24
CA SER A 359 -6.99 11.95 -7.24
C SER A 359 -8.09 10.88 -7.20
N GLU A 360 -8.46 10.36 -8.37
CA GLU A 360 -9.58 9.44 -8.58
C GLU A 360 -9.13 8.19 -9.34
N LEU A 361 -9.55 7.03 -8.86
CA LEU A 361 -9.39 5.75 -9.55
C LEU A 361 -10.74 5.26 -10.02
N LEU A 362 -10.87 5.07 -11.34
CA LEU A 362 -12.06 4.47 -11.93
C LEU A 362 -11.88 2.97 -12.04
N VAL A 363 -12.86 2.24 -11.50
CA VAL A 363 -12.83 0.79 -11.44
C VAL A 363 -14.10 0.15 -11.96
N ILE A 364 -14.00 -1.10 -12.43
CA ILE A 364 -15.12 -1.92 -12.86
C ILE A 364 -15.09 -3.28 -12.14
N PRO A 365 -16.24 -3.88 -11.84
CA PRO A 365 -16.25 -5.23 -11.24
C PRO A 365 -15.74 -6.27 -12.25
N THR A 366 -15.04 -7.30 -11.78
CA THR A 366 -14.46 -8.36 -12.61
C THR A 366 -14.92 -9.75 -12.17
N LYS A 367 -15.14 -10.65 -13.14
CA LYS A 367 -15.64 -12.03 -12.93
C LYS A 367 -14.53 -13.04 -12.58
N ASP A 368 -13.28 -12.71 -12.89
CA ASP A 368 -12.19 -13.68 -12.81
C ASP A 368 -11.76 -13.90 -11.36
N VAL A 369 -11.69 -15.19 -10.97
CA VAL A 369 -10.91 -15.64 -9.81
C VAL A 369 -9.43 -15.54 -10.19
N ALA A 370 -8.95 -14.33 -10.45
CA ALA A 370 -7.53 -14.05 -10.52
C ALA A 370 -6.97 -14.03 -9.09
N GLN A 371 -5.71 -14.45 -8.94
CA GLN A 371 -4.96 -14.32 -7.68
C GLN A 371 -5.31 -13.00 -7.01
N ALA A 372 -5.67 -13.04 -5.72
CA ALA A 372 -5.79 -11.83 -4.93
C ALA A 372 -4.54 -11.00 -5.21
N PRO A 373 -4.68 -9.76 -5.69
CA PRO A 373 -3.55 -8.89 -5.92
C PRO A 373 -2.83 -8.80 -4.59
N THR A 374 -1.58 -9.23 -4.58
CA THR A 374 -0.77 -9.18 -3.39
C THR A 374 -0.45 -7.70 -3.19
N TRP A 375 -1.22 -7.04 -2.33
CA TRP A 375 -0.86 -5.71 -1.89
C TRP A 375 0.54 -5.79 -1.32
N LEU A 376 1.47 -5.09 -1.97
CA LEU A 376 2.85 -4.99 -1.52
C LEU A 376 2.84 -4.16 -0.23
N GLY A 377 2.81 -4.84 0.91
CA GLY A 377 2.92 -4.22 2.23
C GLY A 377 1.64 -4.02 3.04
N GLU A 378 0.54 -4.73 2.77
CA GLU A 378 -0.67 -4.67 3.61
C GLU A 378 -0.56 -5.51 4.90
N LEU A 379 0.13 -6.66 4.83
CA LEU A 379 0.31 -7.51 6.01
C LEU A 379 1.49 -7.04 6.88
N PRO A 380 1.32 -6.97 8.20
CA PRO A 380 2.44 -6.69 9.10
C PRO A 380 3.48 -7.82 9.01
N PRO A 381 4.79 -7.48 9.09
CA PRO A 381 5.84 -8.48 9.03
C PRO A 381 5.81 -9.38 10.27
N VAL A 382 6.17 -10.64 10.08
CA VAL A 382 6.45 -11.55 11.19
C VAL A 382 7.88 -11.32 11.67
N PRO A 383 8.09 -11.01 12.97
CA PRO A 383 9.42 -10.79 13.54
C PRO A 383 10.33 -12.03 13.45
N GLU A 384 11.64 -11.82 13.46
CA GLU A 384 12.62 -12.90 13.36
C GLU A 384 12.51 -13.93 14.48
N ASP A 385 12.25 -13.48 15.70
CA ASP A 385 12.04 -14.29 16.88
C ASP A 385 10.85 -15.25 16.73
N VAL A 386 9.73 -14.74 16.21
CA VAL A 386 8.54 -15.56 15.91
C VAL A 386 8.86 -16.55 14.80
N GLY A 387 9.59 -16.11 13.76
CA GLY A 387 10.08 -16.96 12.68
C GLY A 387 10.92 -18.14 13.19
N ARG A 388 11.93 -17.85 14.03
CA ARG A 388 12.83 -18.86 14.61
C ARG A 388 12.07 -19.82 15.53
N ASP A 389 11.15 -19.31 16.33
CA ASP A 389 10.29 -20.15 17.18
C ASP A 389 9.36 -21.08 16.39
N ILE A 390 8.95 -20.72 15.17
CA ILE A 390 8.23 -21.66 14.29
C ILE A 390 9.14 -22.83 13.90
N GLY A 391 10.42 -22.58 13.65
CA GLY A 391 11.42 -23.63 13.44
C GLY A 391 11.53 -24.57 14.66
N ARG A 392 11.61 -23.99 15.86
CA ARG A 392 11.63 -24.74 17.13
C ARG A 392 10.36 -25.55 17.35
N LEU A 393 9.19 -24.98 17.02
CA LEU A 393 7.90 -25.68 17.08
C LEU A 393 7.89 -26.91 16.14
N ARG A 394 8.45 -26.80 14.93
CA ARG A 394 8.58 -27.94 14.01
C ARG A 394 9.47 -29.04 14.62
N ARG A 395 10.60 -28.67 15.25
CA ARG A 395 11.45 -29.62 16.00
C ARG A 395 10.70 -30.30 17.13
N ALA A 396 9.93 -29.55 17.91
CA ALA A 396 9.14 -30.09 19.02
C ALA A 396 8.09 -31.10 18.53
N VAL A 397 7.42 -30.83 17.40
CA VAL A 397 6.48 -31.77 16.78
C VAL A 397 7.20 -33.03 16.29
N ALA A 398 8.35 -32.90 15.64
CA ALA A 398 9.11 -34.04 15.16
C ALA A 398 9.66 -34.92 16.31
N ALA A 399 10.08 -34.30 17.41
CA ALA A 399 10.52 -34.99 18.61
C ALA A 399 9.38 -35.77 19.28
N ASP A 400 8.20 -35.15 19.43
CA ASP A 400 6.99 -35.80 19.98
C ASP A 400 6.57 -37.03 19.16
N LEU A 401 6.74 -36.96 17.83
CA LEU A 401 6.40 -38.03 16.89
C LEU A 401 7.54 -39.04 16.65
N ASN A 402 8.72 -38.86 17.25
CA ASN A 402 9.92 -39.66 17.01
C ASN A 402 10.28 -39.79 15.51
N LEU A 403 10.17 -38.68 14.75
CA LEU A 403 10.51 -38.69 13.32
C LEU A 403 12.02 -38.80 13.11
N PRO A 404 12.48 -39.57 12.12
CA PRO A 404 13.89 -39.71 11.81
C PRO A 404 14.40 -38.43 11.13
N LEU A 405 15.09 -37.58 11.89
CA LEU A 405 15.71 -36.36 11.37
C LEU A 405 17.23 -36.48 11.34
N PRO A 406 17.90 -35.85 10.37
CA PRO A 406 19.36 -35.72 10.39
C PRO A 406 19.82 -35.04 11.68
N ALA A 407 20.89 -35.55 12.28
CA ALA A 407 21.51 -34.90 13.43
C ALA A 407 22.01 -33.50 13.04
N HIS A 408 21.85 -32.54 13.95
CA HIS A 408 22.49 -31.23 13.82
C HIS A 408 23.84 -31.30 14.52
N GLU A 409 24.93 -31.08 13.77
CA GLU A 409 26.28 -31.11 14.32
C GLU A 409 26.53 -29.84 15.14
N SER A 410 26.97 -30.01 16.38
CA SER A 410 27.32 -28.88 17.25
C SER A 410 28.65 -28.26 16.80
N THR A 411 28.64 -26.97 16.47
CA THR A 411 29.84 -26.17 16.21
C THR A 411 30.27 -25.40 17.46
N SER A 412 31.58 -25.14 17.62
CA SER A 412 32.15 -24.34 18.70
C SER A 412 32.25 -22.84 18.36
N ALA A 413 31.81 -22.43 17.17
CA ALA A 413 31.79 -21.04 16.74
C ALA A 413 30.82 -20.19 17.59
N LEU A 414 31.02 -18.87 17.56
CA LEU A 414 30.15 -17.92 18.27
C LEU A 414 28.78 -17.85 17.59
N ASP A 415 27.74 -18.25 18.32
CA ASP A 415 26.35 -18.20 17.86
C ASP A 415 25.76 -16.79 18.04
N VAL A 416 25.98 -15.93 17.05
CA VAL A 416 25.50 -14.53 17.03
C VAL A 416 23.97 -14.46 17.11
N LEU A 417 23.27 -15.49 16.66
CA LEU A 417 21.81 -15.55 16.59
C LEU A 417 21.15 -16.26 17.78
N GLY A 418 21.94 -16.84 18.70
CA GLY A 418 21.43 -17.60 19.84
C GLY A 418 20.55 -18.80 19.44
N LEU A 419 20.84 -19.43 18.30
CA LEU A 419 20.09 -20.58 17.79
C LEU A 419 20.24 -21.82 18.67
N GLY A 420 21.34 -21.94 19.41
CA GLY A 420 21.73 -23.08 20.26
C GLY A 420 20.78 -23.44 21.40
N GLN A 421 19.81 -22.57 21.73
CA GLN A 421 18.83 -22.83 22.78
C GLN A 421 17.78 -23.87 22.37
N ASP A 422 17.46 -24.77 23.30
CA ASP A 422 16.29 -25.64 23.14
C ASP A 422 15.01 -24.83 23.30
N GLY A 423 14.08 -25.07 22.37
CA GLY A 423 12.78 -24.44 22.39
C GLY A 423 11.84 -25.11 23.40
N PRO A 424 10.70 -24.48 23.69
CA PRO A 424 9.68 -25.08 24.53
C PRO A 424 9.01 -26.26 23.83
N ASP A 425 8.54 -27.21 24.63
CA ASP A 425 7.82 -28.40 24.15
C ASP A 425 6.51 -28.05 23.42
N LEU A 426 6.01 -28.98 22.62
CA LEU A 426 4.73 -28.83 21.91
C LEU A 426 3.57 -28.53 22.87
N ALA A 427 3.61 -29.10 24.09
CA ALA A 427 2.58 -28.89 25.12
C ALA A 427 2.53 -27.45 25.66
N ALA A 428 3.63 -26.69 25.58
CA ALA A 428 3.68 -25.30 26.01
C ALA A 428 2.91 -24.36 25.08
N HIS A 429 2.61 -24.80 23.86
CA HIS A 429 1.88 -24.00 22.88
C HIS A 429 0.35 -24.18 23.07
N PRO A 430 -0.43 -23.07 23.12
CA PRO A 430 -1.88 -23.11 23.36
C PRO A 430 -2.66 -23.52 22.10
N ILE A 431 -2.44 -24.75 21.64
CA ILE A 431 -3.01 -25.31 20.41
C ILE A 431 -4.10 -26.33 20.79
N ASP A 432 -5.24 -26.33 20.12
CA ASP A 432 -6.26 -27.39 20.30
C ASP A 432 -5.87 -28.69 19.58
N ALA A 433 -6.60 -29.78 19.87
CA ALA A 433 -6.29 -31.10 19.31
C ALA A 433 -6.38 -31.15 17.77
N THR A 434 -7.36 -30.49 17.16
CA THR A 434 -7.53 -30.48 15.70
C THR A 434 -6.38 -29.72 15.02
N CYS A 435 -5.99 -28.59 15.58
CA CYS A 435 -4.84 -27.84 15.10
C CYS A 435 -3.52 -28.60 15.29
N ARG A 436 -3.33 -29.31 16.42
CA ARG A 436 -2.16 -30.18 16.62
C ARG A 436 -2.06 -31.25 15.55
N SER A 437 -3.17 -31.93 15.22
CA SER A 437 -3.20 -32.91 14.14
C SER A 437 -2.86 -32.30 12.78
N LEU A 438 -3.37 -31.10 12.47
CA LEU A 438 -3.05 -30.40 11.23
C LEU A 438 -1.56 -30.07 11.10
N LEU A 439 -0.94 -29.61 12.19
CA LEU A 439 0.49 -29.31 12.22
C LEU A 439 1.32 -30.59 12.08
N ALA A 440 0.97 -31.65 12.82
CA ALA A 440 1.61 -32.96 12.73
C ALA A 440 1.53 -33.55 11.31
N GLU A 441 0.35 -33.55 10.68
CA GLU A 441 0.16 -33.99 9.30
C GLU A 441 1.08 -33.25 8.32
N ALA A 442 1.24 -31.93 8.52
CA ALA A 442 2.08 -31.11 7.65
C ALA A 442 3.57 -31.42 7.80
N VAL A 443 4.03 -31.62 9.04
CA VAL A 443 5.41 -31.99 9.36
C VAL A 443 5.72 -33.40 8.86
N ILE A 444 4.87 -34.39 9.17
CA ILE A 444 5.02 -35.78 8.69
C ILE A 444 5.12 -35.82 7.17
N ALA A 445 4.15 -35.23 6.46
CA ALA A 445 4.14 -35.24 5.00
C ALA A 445 5.35 -34.52 4.38
N HIS A 446 5.95 -33.55 5.09
CA HIS A 446 7.18 -32.91 4.63
C HIS A 446 8.40 -33.80 4.85
N VAL A 447 8.54 -34.40 6.04
CA VAL A 447 9.65 -35.31 6.35
C VAL A 447 9.62 -36.56 5.47
N GLU A 448 8.45 -37.16 5.25
CA GLU A 448 8.30 -38.32 4.36
C GLU A 448 8.69 -38.01 2.91
N ALA A 449 8.41 -36.79 2.44
CA ALA A 449 8.72 -36.38 1.07
C ALA A 449 10.19 -36.00 0.89
N THR A 450 10.82 -35.40 1.91
CA THR A 450 12.13 -34.74 1.78
C THR A 450 13.26 -35.46 2.50
N GLY A 451 12.95 -36.30 3.49
CA GLY A 451 13.92 -36.87 4.43
C GLY A 451 14.51 -35.83 5.40
N ASP A 452 13.97 -34.61 5.42
CA ASP A 452 14.52 -33.50 6.18
C ASP A 452 13.41 -32.59 6.76
N LEU A 453 13.79 -31.63 7.60
CA LEU A 453 12.86 -30.68 8.19
C LEU A 453 13.48 -29.27 8.26
N PRO A 454 12.88 -28.26 7.58
CA PRO A 454 13.33 -26.88 7.69
C PRO A 454 12.98 -26.30 9.06
N THR A 455 14.00 -25.80 9.74
CA THR A 455 13.95 -25.25 11.11
C THR A 455 14.71 -23.93 11.18
N GLU A 456 14.91 -23.38 12.37
CA GLU A 456 15.75 -22.20 12.60
C GLU A 456 17.25 -22.47 12.44
N ARG A 457 17.67 -23.74 12.47
CA ARG A 457 19.07 -24.16 12.28
C ARG A 457 19.32 -24.87 10.95
N ARG A 458 18.27 -25.03 10.14
CA ARG A 458 18.32 -25.82 8.92
C ARG A 458 17.45 -25.20 7.84
N MET A 459 18.10 -24.71 6.80
CA MET A 459 17.47 -24.26 5.56
C MET A 459 17.41 -25.39 4.54
N THR A 460 16.28 -25.51 3.86
CA THR A 460 16.14 -26.42 2.73
C THR A 460 15.81 -25.64 1.46
N VAL A 461 16.45 -26.01 0.36
CA VAL A 461 16.23 -25.45 -0.96
C VAL A 461 15.63 -26.55 -1.82
N GLU A 462 14.47 -26.30 -2.41
CA GLU A 462 13.73 -27.27 -3.22
C GLU A 462 13.43 -26.69 -4.61
N GLN A 463 13.54 -27.53 -5.64
CA GLN A 463 13.12 -27.19 -6.99
C GLN A 463 11.64 -27.51 -7.18
N ARG A 464 10.88 -26.57 -7.73
CA ARG A 464 9.49 -26.77 -8.19
C ARG A 464 9.35 -26.38 -9.67
N ASP A 465 8.22 -26.71 -10.26
CA ASP A 465 7.96 -26.55 -11.70
C ASP A 465 8.14 -25.10 -12.19
N ASP A 466 7.81 -24.10 -11.36
CA ASP A 466 7.82 -22.68 -11.72
C ASP A 466 8.72 -21.81 -10.81
N ALA A 467 9.39 -22.41 -9.83
CA ALA A 467 10.16 -21.67 -8.82
C ALA A 467 11.24 -22.51 -8.13
N VAL A 468 12.26 -21.83 -7.61
CA VAL A 468 13.11 -22.35 -6.53
C VAL A 468 12.56 -21.83 -5.20
N VAL A 469 12.32 -22.72 -4.25
CA VAL A 469 11.80 -22.37 -2.92
C VAL A 469 12.86 -22.64 -1.87
N ILE A 470 13.13 -21.65 -1.03
CA ILE A 470 14.01 -21.72 0.12
C ILE A 470 13.13 -21.70 1.37
N ASN A 471 13.14 -22.76 2.16
CA ASN A 471 12.48 -22.79 3.47
C ASN A 471 13.45 -22.19 4.50
N SER A 472 13.08 -21.04 5.07
CA SER A 472 13.92 -20.24 5.98
C SER A 472 13.06 -19.68 7.11
N CYS A 473 13.34 -20.09 8.36
CA CYS A 473 12.57 -19.72 9.55
C CYS A 473 13.17 -18.50 10.28
N HIS A 474 13.41 -17.40 9.58
CA HIS A 474 14.02 -16.18 10.16
C HIS A 474 13.12 -14.94 10.13
N GLY A 475 11.82 -15.12 9.87
CA GLY A 475 10.87 -14.01 9.85
C GLY A 475 10.84 -13.28 8.52
N THR A 476 9.93 -12.32 8.40
CA THR A 476 9.58 -11.73 7.10
C THR A 476 10.64 -10.74 6.61
N LEU A 477 11.16 -9.87 7.47
CA LEU A 477 12.10 -8.81 7.06
C LEU A 477 13.49 -9.36 6.69
N VAL A 478 13.99 -10.34 7.45
CA VAL A 478 15.24 -11.04 7.14
C VAL A 478 15.10 -11.84 5.85
N ASN A 479 13.99 -12.57 5.68
CA ASN A 479 13.73 -13.29 4.43
C ASN A 479 13.53 -12.36 3.23
N GLU A 480 13.01 -11.14 3.42
CA GLU A 480 12.91 -10.14 2.35
C GLU A 480 14.31 -9.67 1.94
N ALA A 481 15.20 -9.41 2.91
CA ALA A 481 16.60 -9.07 2.63
C ALA A 481 17.32 -10.17 1.85
N LEU A 482 17.26 -11.42 2.32
CA LEU A 482 17.84 -12.57 1.63
C LEU A 482 17.20 -12.79 0.25
N GLY A 483 15.87 -12.66 0.16
CA GLY A 483 15.13 -12.85 -1.10
C GLY A 483 15.50 -11.84 -2.17
N GLN A 484 15.61 -10.55 -1.81
CA GLN A 484 16.04 -9.50 -2.74
C GLN A 484 17.50 -9.69 -3.16
N PHE A 485 18.37 -10.13 -2.24
CA PHE A 485 19.74 -10.49 -2.57
C PHE A 485 19.81 -11.64 -3.58
N LEU A 486 19.11 -12.75 -3.31
CA LEU A 486 19.07 -13.88 -4.22
C LEU A 486 18.45 -13.52 -5.58
N LEU A 487 17.42 -12.65 -5.60
CA LEU A 487 16.84 -12.14 -6.84
C LEU A 487 17.83 -11.26 -7.62
N ALA A 488 18.68 -10.49 -6.94
CA ALA A 488 19.72 -9.69 -7.57
C ALA A 488 20.82 -10.58 -8.20
N MET A 489 21.25 -11.62 -7.49
CA MET A 489 22.20 -12.63 -8.00
C MET A 489 21.61 -13.37 -9.22
N ALA A 490 20.34 -13.76 -9.10
CA ALA A 490 19.55 -14.35 -10.17
C ALA A 490 19.49 -13.48 -11.43
N SER A 491 19.20 -12.19 -11.26
CA SER A 491 19.15 -11.24 -12.38
C SER A 491 20.52 -11.05 -13.02
N THR A 492 21.59 -11.07 -12.23
CA THR A 492 22.97 -10.92 -12.72
C THR A 492 23.39 -12.12 -13.55
N LYS A 493 23.02 -13.34 -13.12
CA LYS A 493 23.33 -14.58 -13.84
C LYS A 493 22.52 -14.75 -15.12
N THR A 494 21.23 -14.43 -15.08
CA THR A 494 20.28 -14.74 -16.17
C THR A 494 20.06 -13.58 -17.14
N GLY A 495 20.38 -12.34 -16.73
CA GLY A 495 20.05 -11.12 -17.47
C GLY A 495 18.56 -10.76 -17.48
N SER A 496 17.72 -11.54 -16.79
CA SER A 496 16.28 -11.36 -16.73
C SER A 496 15.80 -11.14 -15.30
N TRP A 497 14.80 -10.28 -15.12
CA TRP A 497 14.20 -10.07 -13.81
C TRP A 497 13.21 -11.19 -13.50
N GLY A 498 13.43 -11.86 -12.38
CA GLY A 498 12.50 -12.85 -11.84
C GLY A 498 11.40 -12.24 -10.98
N ARG A 499 10.48 -13.09 -10.51
CA ARG A 499 9.51 -12.75 -9.46
C ARG A 499 9.99 -13.28 -8.12
N LEU A 500 9.77 -12.50 -7.07
CA LEU A 500 10.05 -12.87 -5.69
C LEU A 500 8.75 -12.90 -4.88
N VAL A 501 8.57 -13.95 -4.09
CA VAL A 501 7.52 -14.06 -3.07
C VAL A 501 8.16 -14.42 -1.75
N VAL A 502 7.97 -13.57 -0.74
CA VAL A 502 8.58 -13.72 0.59
C VAL A 502 7.52 -13.92 1.66
N GLU A 503 7.74 -14.89 2.53
CA GLU A 503 6.95 -15.17 3.72
C GLU A 503 7.85 -15.38 4.94
N ALA A 504 7.25 -15.50 6.13
CA ALA A 504 7.98 -15.65 7.38
C ALA A 504 8.86 -16.92 7.45
N THR A 505 8.46 -17.98 6.75
CA THR A 505 9.15 -19.27 6.78
C THR A 505 9.65 -19.74 5.41
N ARG A 506 9.51 -18.94 4.35
CA ARG A 506 9.94 -19.31 3.00
C ARG A 506 10.19 -18.13 2.07
N ILE A 507 11.04 -18.36 1.08
CA ILE A 507 11.36 -17.45 -0.02
C ILE A 507 11.16 -18.22 -1.32
N SER A 508 10.41 -17.68 -2.27
CA SER A 508 10.18 -18.30 -3.57
C SER A 508 10.66 -17.36 -4.68
N ILE A 509 11.54 -17.88 -5.54
CA ILE A 509 12.17 -17.16 -6.64
C ILE A 509 11.74 -17.83 -7.95
N GLN A 510 11.01 -17.09 -8.78
CA GLN A 510 10.63 -17.51 -10.11
C GLN A 510 11.55 -16.80 -11.11
N ALA A 511 12.61 -17.48 -11.51
CA ALA A 511 13.56 -16.97 -12.49
C ALA A 511 14.05 -18.12 -13.36
N SER A 512 14.10 -17.90 -14.67
CA SER A 512 14.52 -18.93 -15.62
C SER A 512 16.03 -19.17 -15.54
N GLY A 513 16.45 -20.45 -15.54
CA GLY A 513 17.87 -20.81 -15.56
C GLY A 513 18.57 -20.78 -14.20
N ILE A 514 17.80 -20.87 -13.11
CA ILE A 514 18.31 -20.92 -11.72
C ILE A 514 17.85 -22.21 -11.07
N GLY A 515 18.77 -22.88 -10.40
CA GLY A 515 18.48 -24.09 -9.62
C GLY A 515 18.92 -24.00 -8.17
N PRO A 516 18.57 -25.00 -7.33
CA PRO A 516 19.02 -25.10 -5.94
C PRO A 516 20.53 -24.97 -5.73
N PRO A 517 21.41 -25.57 -6.57
CA PRO A 517 22.86 -25.43 -6.39
C PRO A 517 23.34 -23.98 -6.41
N ASP A 518 22.75 -23.14 -7.27
CA ASP A 518 23.13 -21.73 -7.39
C ASP A 518 22.81 -20.95 -6.11
N VAL A 519 21.62 -21.21 -5.55
CA VAL A 519 21.19 -20.57 -4.30
C VAL A 519 22.07 -20.99 -3.13
N ILE A 520 22.43 -22.28 -3.05
CA ILE A 520 23.31 -22.81 -2.02
C ILE A 520 24.71 -22.20 -2.15
N GLU A 521 25.25 -22.11 -3.37
CA GLU A 521 26.53 -21.45 -3.63
C GLU A 521 26.50 -19.99 -3.16
N TRP A 522 25.49 -19.21 -3.56
CA TRP A 522 25.41 -17.80 -3.18
C TRP A 522 25.28 -17.59 -1.67
N LEU A 523 24.56 -18.45 -0.94
CA LEU A 523 24.44 -18.35 0.52
C LEU A 523 25.75 -18.71 1.23
N ASN A 524 26.54 -19.66 0.70
CA ASN A 524 27.79 -20.10 1.33
C ASN A 524 29.00 -19.22 0.95
N ASP A 525 29.02 -18.64 -0.25
CA ASP A 525 30.21 -17.98 -0.77
C ASP A 525 30.16 -16.44 -0.66
N THR A 526 28.98 -15.86 -0.45
CA THR A 526 28.84 -14.39 -0.37
C THR A 526 29.23 -13.87 1.00
N PRO A 527 30.21 -12.95 1.11
CA PRO A 527 30.58 -12.34 2.39
C PRO A 527 29.40 -11.57 3.02
N PRO A 528 29.09 -11.77 4.32
CA PRO A 528 27.98 -11.11 5.00
C PRO A 528 28.02 -9.57 4.90
N GLU A 529 29.20 -8.97 5.01
CA GLU A 529 29.42 -7.53 4.94
C GLU A 529 29.12 -6.94 3.55
N ALA A 530 29.14 -7.77 2.50
CA ALA A 530 28.86 -7.33 1.13
C ALA A 530 27.37 -7.08 0.88
N LEU A 531 26.47 -7.61 1.73
CA LEU A 531 25.03 -7.61 1.50
C LEU A 531 24.45 -6.18 1.36
N VAL A 532 24.85 -5.28 2.26
CA VAL A 532 24.42 -3.86 2.23
C VAL A 532 24.87 -3.19 0.93
N GLY A 533 26.13 -3.40 0.53
CA GLY A 533 26.68 -2.83 -0.70
C GLY A 533 25.97 -3.34 -1.95
N LEU A 534 25.75 -4.65 -2.05
CA LEU A 534 25.07 -5.29 -3.19
C LEU A 534 23.62 -4.81 -3.33
N LEU A 535 22.87 -4.77 -2.22
CA LEU A 535 21.48 -4.31 -2.23
C LEU A 535 21.40 -2.80 -2.54
N SER A 536 22.34 -2.00 -2.05
CA SER A 536 22.40 -0.55 -2.32
C SER A 536 22.62 -0.23 -3.80
N VAL A 537 23.25 -1.13 -4.55
CA VAL A 537 23.50 -0.97 -5.99
C VAL A 537 22.32 -1.48 -6.84
N THR A 538 21.69 -2.58 -6.43
CA THR A 538 20.67 -3.27 -7.23
C THR A 538 19.24 -2.77 -6.98
N LEU A 539 18.89 -2.43 -5.74
CA LEU A 539 17.56 -1.97 -5.37
C LEU A 539 17.15 -0.59 -5.91
N PRO A 540 18.02 0.39 -6.21
CA PRO A 540 17.58 1.69 -6.72
C PRO A 540 16.73 1.64 -8.00
N ASN A 541 16.81 0.55 -8.74
CA ASN A 541 15.98 0.32 -9.93
C ASN A 541 14.64 -0.37 -9.62
N SER A 542 14.42 -0.78 -8.37
CA SER A 542 13.20 -1.45 -7.93
C SER A 542 12.02 -0.48 -7.80
N ARG A 543 10.81 -1.03 -7.94
CA ARG A 543 9.56 -0.29 -7.75
C ARG A 543 9.45 0.32 -6.34
N GLN A 544 9.93 -0.39 -5.33
CA GLN A 544 9.84 0.04 -3.92
C GLN A 544 10.65 1.32 -3.66
N VAL A 545 11.80 1.47 -4.33
CA VAL A 545 12.64 2.67 -4.21
C VAL A 545 11.99 3.88 -4.87
N ARG A 546 11.27 3.73 -5.99
CA ARG A 546 10.66 4.87 -6.70
C ARG A 546 9.70 5.68 -5.82
N TRP A 547 8.77 5.00 -5.16
CA TRP A 547 7.82 5.66 -4.24
C TRP A 547 8.55 6.27 -3.05
N ARG A 548 9.46 5.51 -2.42
CA ARG A 548 10.20 6.01 -1.26
C ARG A 548 11.08 7.21 -1.60
N PHE A 549 11.69 7.21 -2.79
CA PHE A 549 12.43 8.34 -3.31
C PHE A 549 11.54 9.57 -3.45
N ALA A 550 10.33 9.45 -3.99
CA ALA A 550 9.40 10.57 -4.10
C ALA A 550 9.03 11.17 -2.72
N GLU A 551 8.81 10.32 -1.71
CA GLU A 551 8.54 10.75 -0.33
C GLU A 551 9.73 11.54 0.27
N VAL A 552 10.94 10.96 0.19
CA VAL A 552 12.16 11.59 0.73
C VAL A 552 12.52 12.86 -0.03
N ALA A 553 12.40 12.85 -1.36
CA ALA A 553 12.71 13.99 -2.21
C ALA A 553 11.82 15.21 -1.93
N LYS A 554 10.55 15.02 -1.51
CA LYS A 554 9.68 16.11 -1.00
C LYS A 554 10.28 16.72 0.26
N THR A 555 10.72 15.89 1.21
CA THR A 555 11.35 16.34 2.47
C THR A 555 12.63 17.14 2.22
N PHE A 556 13.51 16.68 1.33
CA PHE A 556 14.73 17.40 0.96
C PHE A 556 14.51 18.60 0.01
N GLY A 557 13.27 18.89 -0.40
CA GLY A 557 12.94 20.02 -1.27
C GLY A 557 13.31 19.85 -2.75
N VAL A 558 13.82 18.67 -3.12
CA VAL A 558 14.10 18.24 -4.50
C VAL A 558 12.81 18.21 -5.31
N LEU A 559 11.74 17.67 -4.71
CA LEU A 559 10.39 17.74 -5.25
C LEU A 559 9.56 18.79 -4.50
N ARG A 560 8.67 19.47 -5.21
CA ARG A 560 7.68 20.37 -4.59
C ARG A 560 6.56 19.55 -3.96
N HIS A 561 6.02 20.05 -2.86
CA HIS A 561 4.82 19.48 -2.23
C HIS A 561 3.64 19.49 -3.23
N GLY A 562 2.83 18.43 -3.23
CA GLY A 562 1.67 18.27 -4.11
C GLY A 562 1.97 17.87 -5.56
N VAL A 563 3.23 17.69 -5.95
CA VAL A 563 3.55 17.19 -7.30
C VAL A 563 3.38 15.68 -7.38
N ASP A 564 2.62 15.24 -8.39
CA ASP A 564 2.47 13.83 -8.72
C ASP A 564 3.79 13.25 -9.25
N PRO A 565 4.35 12.23 -8.57
CA PRO A 565 5.59 11.60 -8.98
C PRO A 565 5.54 10.96 -10.38
N ARG A 566 4.36 10.59 -10.90
CA ARG A 566 4.21 10.01 -12.24
C ARG A 566 4.48 10.99 -13.37
N LYS A 567 4.28 12.29 -13.13
CA LYS A 567 4.52 13.36 -14.12
C LYS A 567 6.01 13.73 -14.23
N ILE A 568 6.87 13.12 -13.43
CA ILE A 568 8.31 13.42 -13.36
C ILE A 568 9.13 12.20 -13.78
N ASN A 569 10.25 12.44 -14.46
CA ASN A 569 11.25 11.40 -14.68
C ASN A 569 12.02 11.09 -13.37
N LEU A 570 11.41 10.27 -12.49
CA LEU A 570 12.01 9.84 -11.23
C LEU A 570 13.33 9.07 -11.45
N GLN A 571 13.45 8.31 -12.54
CA GLN A 571 14.65 7.51 -12.82
C GLN A 571 15.88 8.40 -13.02
N ALA A 572 15.73 9.53 -13.73
CA ALA A 572 16.79 10.50 -13.91
C ALA A 572 17.20 11.17 -12.58
N LEU A 573 16.23 11.47 -11.71
CA LEU A 573 16.49 12.02 -10.39
C LEU A 573 17.20 11.01 -9.47
N ILE A 574 16.76 9.75 -9.45
CA ILE A 574 17.41 8.66 -8.72
C ILE A 574 18.88 8.53 -9.16
N GLY A 575 19.15 8.61 -10.46
CA GLY A 575 20.52 8.62 -11.00
C GLY A 575 21.35 9.81 -10.52
N ARG A 576 20.77 11.03 -10.54
CA ARG A 576 21.47 12.26 -10.10
C ARG A 576 21.81 12.27 -8.62
N TYR A 577 20.93 11.75 -7.76
CA TYR A 577 21.10 11.77 -6.31
C TYR A 577 21.72 10.48 -5.75
N ARG A 578 22.22 9.59 -6.61
CA ARG A 578 22.96 8.39 -6.20
C ARG A 578 24.24 8.81 -5.45
N GLY A 579 24.51 8.18 -4.31
CA GLY A 579 25.65 8.51 -3.45
C GLY A 579 25.51 9.81 -2.65
N THR A 580 24.29 10.35 -2.56
CA THR A 580 23.98 11.49 -1.68
C THR A 580 23.15 11.02 -0.48
N VAL A 581 23.08 11.86 0.57
CA VAL A 581 22.23 11.63 1.75
C VAL A 581 20.76 11.39 1.44
N VAL A 582 20.26 11.84 0.26
CA VAL A 582 18.89 11.56 -0.20
C VAL A 582 18.73 10.08 -0.50
N MET A 583 19.67 9.47 -1.22
CA MET A 583 19.58 8.05 -1.56
C MET A 583 19.87 7.17 -0.35
N GLU A 584 20.83 7.57 0.49
CA GLU A 584 21.10 6.89 1.76
C GLU A 584 19.86 6.89 2.67
N GLU A 585 19.13 8.00 2.75
CA GLU A 585 17.87 8.07 3.48
C GLU A 585 16.80 7.14 2.90
N VAL A 586 16.69 7.07 1.57
CA VAL A 586 15.72 6.21 0.88
C VAL A 586 15.99 4.75 1.17
N LEU A 587 17.25 4.33 1.00
CA LEU A 587 17.69 2.97 1.29
C LEU A 587 17.59 2.67 2.78
N GLY A 588 18.02 3.58 3.66
CA GLY A 588 17.93 3.42 5.11
C GLY A 588 16.49 3.30 5.62
N LYS A 589 15.52 4.03 5.05
CA LYS A 589 14.09 3.81 5.34
C LYS A 589 13.63 2.44 4.85
N LEU A 590 14.03 2.04 3.65
CA LEU A 590 13.66 0.74 3.07
C LEU A 590 14.21 -0.43 3.90
N PHE A 591 15.49 -0.36 4.28
CA PHE A 591 16.21 -1.33 5.13
C PHE A 591 15.80 -1.32 6.60
N HIS A 592 14.90 -0.43 7.00
CA HIS A 592 14.34 -0.45 8.35
C HIS A 592 12.87 -0.89 8.33
N GLU A 593 12.09 -0.42 7.35
CA GLU A 593 10.65 -0.68 7.30
C GLU A 593 10.27 -1.97 6.53
N ARG A 594 11.11 -2.41 5.58
CA ARG A 594 10.74 -3.50 4.64
C ARG A 594 11.70 -4.68 4.64
N MET A 595 12.94 -4.48 5.03
CA MET A 595 14.00 -5.49 4.97
C MET A 595 14.82 -5.38 6.24
N ASP A 596 15.33 -6.49 6.75
CA ASP A 596 16.31 -6.49 7.84
C ASP A 596 17.64 -7.02 7.29
N VAL A 597 18.46 -6.09 6.80
CA VAL A 597 19.71 -6.41 6.10
C VAL A 597 20.79 -6.85 7.10
N GLU A 598 20.79 -6.28 8.30
CA GLU A 598 21.72 -6.67 9.36
C GLU A 598 21.40 -8.08 9.86
N GLY A 599 20.13 -8.38 10.14
CA GLY A 599 19.68 -9.72 10.49
C GLY A 599 19.97 -10.75 9.38
N ALA A 600 19.86 -10.37 8.11
CA ALA A 600 20.23 -11.23 6.99
C ALA A 600 21.75 -11.47 6.90
N ALA A 601 22.58 -10.47 7.19
CA ALA A 601 24.03 -10.64 7.30
C ALA A 601 24.38 -11.62 8.43
N HIS A 602 23.76 -11.49 9.61
CA HIS A 602 23.94 -12.44 10.71
C HIS A 602 23.50 -13.87 10.35
N VAL A 603 22.48 -14.03 9.49
CA VAL A 603 22.11 -15.36 8.96
C VAL A 603 23.21 -15.93 8.06
N LEU A 604 23.82 -15.13 7.18
CA LEU A 604 24.96 -15.57 6.37
C LEU A 604 26.17 -15.93 7.24
N GLU A 605 26.48 -15.12 8.25
CA GLU A 605 27.53 -15.42 9.25
C GLU A 605 27.26 -16.77 9.94
N ALA A 606 26.02 -17.01 10.35
CA ALA A 606 25.62 -18.26 10.99
C ALA A 606 25.68 -19.47 10.04
N ILE A 607 25.44 -19.28 8.73
CA ILE A 607 25.66 -20.32 7.71
C ILE A 607 27.16 -20.63 7.59
N HIS A 608 28.00 -19.60 7.47
CA HIS A 608 29.46 -19.75 7.31
C HIS A 608 30.13 -20.36 8.54
N ALA A 609 29.61 -20.06 9.73
CA ALA A 609 30.04 -20.62 11.00
C ALA A 609 29.52 -22.05 11.27
N GLY A 610 28.63 -22.56 10.42
CA GLY A 610 28.03 -23.90 10.54
C GLY A 610 26.89 -24.02 11.55
N HIS A 611 26.37 -22.91 12.08
CA HIS A 611 25.19 -22.92 12.95
C HIS A 611 23.90 -23.19 12.17
N ILE A 612 23.84 -22.72 10.91
CA ILE A 612 22.75 -22.98 9.97
C ILE A 612 23.28 -23.85 8.83
N THR A 613 22.64 -25.00 8.60
CA THR A 613 22.96 -25.84 7.44
C THR A 613 22.01 -25.57 6.29
N VAL A 614 22.50 -25.57 5.05
CA VAL A 614 21.69 -25.37 3.84
C VAL A 614 21.76 -26.63 2.98
N HIS A 615 20.60 -27.23 2.69
CA HIS A 615 20.52 -28.50 1.95
C HIS A 615 19.58 -28.43 0.76
N HIS A 616 19.94 -29.09 -0.34
CA HIS A 616 19.01 -29.35 -1.43
C HIS A 616 18.15 -30.57 -1.09
N THR A 617 16.83 -30.42 -1.12
CA THR A 617 15.87 -31.49 -0.84
C THR A 617 14.84 -31.64 -1.94
N ALA A 618 14.12 -32.76 -1.95
CA ALA A 618 12.89 -32.89 -2.74
C ALA A 618 11.84 -31.84 -2.31
N ALA A 619 10.81 -31.64 -3.13
CA ALA A 619 9.73 -30.71 -2.83
C ALA A 619 8.80 -31.26 -1.75
N GLY A 620 8.72 -30.59 -0.60
CA GLY A 620 7.92 -31.04 0.55
C GLY A 620 6.67 -30.20 0.80
N ARG A 621 5.82 -30.62 1.75
CA ARG A 621 4.55 -29.93 2.04
C ARG A 621 4.72 -28.51 2.60
N LEU A 622 5.67 -28.30 3.51
CA LEU A 622 5.97 -26.99 4.10
C LEU A 622 6.51 -25.94 3.10
N GLY A 623 6.96 -26.35 1.91
CA GLY A 623 7.36 -25.42 0.86
C GLY A 623 6.20 -24.87 0.01
N LEU A 624 4.97 -25.37 0.21
CA LEU A 624 3.78 -24.89 -0.51
C LEU A 624 3.23 -23.59 0.07
N SER A 625 3.35 -22.49 -0.68
CA SER A 625 2.70 -21.23 -0.32
C SER A 625 1.18 -21.31 -0.46
N ASN A 626 0.50 -20.87 0.59
CA ASN A 626 -0.96 -20.81 0.64
C ASN A 626 -1.50 -19.41 0.33
N ARG A 627 -0.64 -18.41 0.09
CA ARG A 627 -1.04 -17.05 -0.32
C ARG A 627 -1.79 -17.01 -1.65
N ALA A 628 -1.81 -18.13 -2.40
CA ALA A 628 -2.63 -18.32 -3.59
C ALA A 628 -4.02 -18.93 -3.33
N ARG A 629 -4.42 -19.23 -2.07
CA ARG A 629 -5.68 -19.93 -1.79
C ARG A 629 -6.92 -19.04 -1.91
N LYS A 630 -8.00 -19.67 -2.38
CA LYS A 630 -9.32 -19.09 -2.69
C LYS A 630 -10.17 -18.76 -1.45
N ASP A 631 -9.74 -19.19 -0.27
CA ASP A 631 -10.58 -19.22 0.93
C ASP A 631 -10.90 -17.84 1.50
N LEU A 632 -10.17 -16.78 1.15
CA LEU A 632 -10.51 -15.38 1.48
C LEU A 632 -10.86 -14.57 0.22
N LEU A 633 -11.05 -15.22 -0.92
CA LEU A 633 -11.61 -14.58 -2.10
C LEU A 633 -13.12 -14.43 -1.93
N LEU A 634 -13.63 -13.28 -2.36
CA LEU A 634 -15.05 -13.03 -2.36
C LEU A 634 -15.76 -13.97 -3.35
N PRO A 635 -17.01 -14.40 -3.06
CA PRO A 635 -17.81 -15.13 -4.02
C PRO A 635 -17.96 -14.36 -5.34
N GLN A 636 -18.08 -15.09 -6.46
CA GLN A 636 -18.46 -14.47 -7.72
C GLN A 636 -19.82 -13.79 -7.56
N TRP A 637 -19.89 -12.51 -7.91
CA TRP A 637 -21.18 -11.84 -8.03
C TRP A 637 -21.91 -12.40 -9.24
N ASP A 638 -23.20 -12.67 -9.08
CA ASP A 638 -24.05 -13.02 -10.20
C ASP A 638 -24.17 -11.80 -11.14
N ASN A 639 -23.89 -12.01 -12.42
CA ASN A 639 -24.03 -11.00 -13.47
C ASN A 639 -25.44 -10.42 -13.51
N GLU A 640 -26.43 -11.17 -13.01
CA GLU A 640 -27.81 -10.72 -12.88
C GLU A 640 -27.94 -9.51 -11.94
N ALA A 641 -27.25 -9.46 -10.80
CA ALA A 641 -27.34 -8.35 -9.86
C ALA A 641 -26.70 -7.05 -10.39
N VAL A 642 -25.58 -7.14 -11.10
CA VAL A 642 -24.92 -6.00 -11.76
C VAL A 642 -25.79 -5.46 -12.90
N ARG A 643 -26.35 -6.37 -13.71
CA ARG A 643 -27.29 -6.01 -14.79
C ARG A 643 -28.57 -5.41 -14.25
N GLU A 644 -29.10 -5.90 -13.13
CA GLU A 644 -30.31 -5.35 -12.52
C GLU A 644 -30.07 -3.93 -11.99
N ARG A 645 -28.91 -3.66 -11.40
CA ARG A 645 -28.51 -2.28 -11.03
C ARG A 645 -28.38 -1.37 -12.25
N LEU A 646 -27.73 -1.85 -13.31
CA LEU A 646 -27.61 -1.11 -14.58
C LEU A 646 -28.99 -0.82 -15.17
N ARG A 647 -29.88 -1.83 -15.18
CA ARG A 647 -31.27 -1.71 -15.62
C ARG A 647 -32.01 -0.66 -14.81
N LEU A 648 -31.99 -0.74 -13.48
CA LEU A 648 -32.63 0.25 -12.59
C LEU A 648 -32.11 1.66 -12.87
N ARG A 649 -30.80 1.83 -13.10
CA ARG A 649 -30.21 3.13 -13.46
C ARG A 649 -30.74 3.64 -14.80
N LEU A 650 -30.63 2.86 -15.87
CA LEU A 650 -31.05 3.27 -17.21
C LEU A 650 -32.55 3.54 -17.28
N MET A 651 -33.36 2.77 -16.57
CA MET A 651 -34.81 2.97 -16.45
C MET A 651 -35.16 4.24 -15.66
N ASN A 652 -34.35 4.59 -14.66
CA ASN A 652 -34.53 5.81 -13.87
C ASN A 652 -34.03 7.08 -14.56
N GLU A 653 -33.24 6.95 -15.61
CA GLU A 653 -32.75 8.07 -16.42
C GLU A 653 -33.90 8.81 -17.12
N ARG A 654 -33.69 10.11 -17.37
CA ARG A 654 -34.62 10.94 -18.15
C ARG A 654 -34.12 11.11 -19.58
N ALA A 655 -34.98 10.78 -20.53
CA ALA A 655 -34.72 10.85 -21.96
C ALA A 655 -35.54 11.98 -22.60
N ALA A 656 -35.01 12.55 -23.68
CA ALA A 656 -35.70 13.50 -24.53
C ALA A 656 -35.69 13.00 -25.98
N LEU A 657 -36.86 13.04 -26.62
CA LEU A 657 -37.04 12.80 -28.05
C LEU A 657 -37.27 14.14 -28.74
N CYS A 658 -36.51 14.43 -29.80
CA CYS A 658 -36.65 15.61 -30.64
C CYS A 658 -37.03 15.21 -32.06
N CYS A 659 -38.08 15.80 -32.62
CA CYS A 659 -38.54 15.49 -33.96
C CYS A 659 -37.65 16.14 -35.03
N LEU A 660 -37.15 15.35 -35.99
CA LEU A 660 -36.32 15.88 -37.08
C LEU A 660 -37.08 16.82 -38.03
N ASN A 661 -38.41 16.71 -38.10
CA ASN A 661 -39.22 17.49 -39.03
C ASN A 661 -39.68 18.84 -38.46
N CYS A 662 -40.12 18.89 -37.20
CA CYS A 662 -40.69 20.11 -36.60
C CYS A 662 -39.96 20.58 -35.34
N GLY A 663 -38.91 19.88 -34.90
CA GLY A 663 -38.13 20.24 -33.71
C GLY A 663 -38.86 20.07 -32.38
N GLN A 664 -40.10 19.57 -32.36
CA GLN A 664 -40.86 19.38 -31.13
C GLN A 664 -40.17 18.36 -30.21
N VAL A 665 -40.02 18.72 -28.94
CA VAL A 665 -39.37 17.89 -27.92
C VAL A 665 -40.40 17.23 -27.00
N ARG A 666 -40.16 15.95 -26.68
CA ARG A 666 -40.92 15.18 -25.69
C ARG A 666 -39.98 14.59 -24.66
N ARG A 667 -40.18 14.92 -23.39
CA ARG A 667 -39.37 14.45 -22.26
C ARG A 667 -40.12 13.38 -21.48
N PHE A 668 -39.41 12.36 -21.03
CA PHE A 668 -39.99 11.27 -20.24
C PHE A 668 -38.91 10.55 -19.44
N ARG A 669 -39.35 9.76 -18.45
CA ARG A 669 -38.48 8.83 -17.72
C ARG A 669 -38.52 7.50 -18.48
N VAL A 670 -37.37 6.87 -18.70
CA VAL A 670 -37.29 5.66 -19.55
C VAL A 670 -38.20 4.54 -19.05
N ALA A 671 -38.33 4.38 -17.73
CA ALA A 671 -39.26 3.43 -17.12
C ALA A 671 -40.72 3.58 -17.60
N ARG A 672 -41.15 4.80 -17.95
CA ARG A 672 -42.50 5.08 -18.44
C ARG A 672 -42.66 4.90 -19.95
N TYR A 673 -41.60 4.51 -20.67
CA TYR A 673 -41.67 4.35 -22.13
C TYR A 673 -42.81 3.41 -22.58
N PRO A 674 -43.06 2.24 -21.93
CA PRO A 674 -44.16 1.35 -22.31
C PRO A 674 -45.56 1.93 -22.07
N ASP A 675 -45.71 2.77 -21.04
CA ASP A 675 -47.02 3.31 -20.61
C ASP A 675 -47.45 4.52 -21.45
N ILE A 676 -46.55 5.05 -22.27
CA ILE A 676 -46.79 6.27 -23.04
C ILE A 676 -47.33 5.89 -24.42
N ALA A 677 -48.64 6.07 -24.60
CA ALA A 677 -49.28 5.95 -25.91
C ALA A 677 -48.62 6.90 -26.94
N ASP A 678 -48.45 6.37 -28.15
CA ASP A 678 -47.85 7.04 -29.31
C ASP A 678 -46.48 7.68 -29.04
N ILE A 679 -45.64 7.06 -28.21
CA ILE A 679 -44.29 7.60 -27.92
C ILE A 679 -43.40 7.68 -29.16
N GLY A 680 -43.58 6.78 -30.13
CA GLY A 680 -42.83 6.75 -31.40
C GLY A 680 -43.33 7.73 -32.46
N ARG A 681 -44.30 8.62 -32.14
CA ARG A 681 -44.80 9.64 -33.06
C ARG A 681 -44.69 11.03 -32.46
N CYS A 682 -44.33 12.01 -33.29
CA CYS A 682 -44.35 13.41 -32.90
C CYS A 682 -45.79 13.87 -32.63
N ARG A 683 -46.02 14.54 -31.49
CA ARG A 683 -47.33 15.11 -31.13
C ARG A 683 -47.77 16.27 -32.01
N SER A 684 -46.83 16.99 -32.62
CA SER A 684 -47.14 18.16 -33.45
C SER A 684 -47.37 17.80 -34.92
N CYS A 685 -46.51 16.96 -35.51
CA CYS A 685 -46.51 16.70 -36.96
C CYS A 685 -46.72 15.22 -37.34
N GLY A 686 -46.89 14.32 -36.37
CA GLY A 686 -47.08 12.88 -36.61
C GLY A 686 -45.85 12.12 -37.14
N GLY A 687 -44.70 12.79 -37.31
CA GLY A 687 -43.47 12.20 -37.82
C GLY A 687 -42.91 11.10 -36.92
N ARG A 688 -42.30 10.07 -37.53
CA ARG A 688 -41.69 8.91 -36.84
C ARG A 688 -40.18 9.05 -36.58
N MET A 689 -39.54 10.02 -37.22
CA MET A 689 -38.11 10.28 -37.05
C MET A 689 -37.88 11.18 -35.84
N LEU A 690 -37.58 10.55 -34.71
CA LEU A 690 -37.35 11.20 -33.43
C LEU A 690 -35.95 10.86 -32.92
N ALA A 691 -35.04 11.84 -32.91
CA ALA A 691 -33.72 11.66 -32.32
C ALA A 691 -33.82 11.66 -30.78
N CYS A 692 -33.08 10.77 -30.14
CA CYS A 692 -33.10 10.57 -28.69
C CYS A 692 -31.75 10.91 -28.07
N ALA A 693 -31.78 11.63 -26.94
CA ALA A 693 -30.64 11.83 -26.07
C ALA A 693 -31.08 11.91 -24.59
N ARG A 694 -30.11 11.91 -23.67
CA ARG A 694 -30.35 12.20 -22.24
C ARG A 694 -30.85 13.64 -22.08
N GLU A 695 -31.75 13.89 -21.13
CA GLU A 695 -32.34 15.22 -20.91
C GLU A 695 -31.27 16.30 -20.65
N GLY A 696 -30.18 15.96 -19.95
CA GLY A 696 -29.05 16.89 -19.73
C GLY A 696 -28.33 17.33 -21.01
N MET A 697 -28.49 16.59 -22.12
CA MET A 697 -27.94 16.94 -23.44
C MET A 697 -28.99 17.59 -24.35
N LEU A 698 -30.16 17.97 -23.82
CA LEU A 698 -31.24 18.53 -24.62
C LEU A 698 -30.83 19.77 -25.43
N PRO A 699 -30.08 20.76 -24.89
CA PRO A 699 -29.64 21.91 -25.68
C PRO A 699 -28.79 21.53 -26.89
N MET A 700 -27.92 20.52 -26.72
CA MET A 700 -27.09 19.99 -27.81
C MET A 700 -27.93 19.22 -28.83
N LEU A 701 -28.90 18.42 -28.37
CA LEU A 701 -29.81 17.68 -29.24
C LEU A 701 -30.63 18.62 -30.13
N GLU A 702 -31.20 19.68 -29.55
CA GLU A 702 -31.93 20.70 -30.31
C GLU A 702 -31.02 21.42 -31.31
N GLY A 703 -29.76 21.71 -30.92
CA GLY A 703 -28.74 22.26 -31.80
C GLY A 703 -28.43 21.36 -32.99
N TRP A 704 -28.17 20.07 -32.76
CA TRP A 704 -27.88 19.11 -33.83
C TRP A 704 -29.06 18.89 -34.78
N VAL A 705 -30.29 18.87 -34.27
CA VAL A 705 -31.49 18.70 -35.11
C VAL A 705 -31.75 19.94 -35.98
N LYS A 706 -31.39 21.14 -35.50
CA LYS A 706 -31.51 22.40 -36.27
C LYS A 706 -30.30 22.67 -37.18
N SER A 707 -29.21 21.93 -37.02
CA SER A 707 -27.98 22.12 -37.77
C SER A 707 -28.19 21.86 -39.27
N GLU A 708 -27.60 22.71 -40.10
CA GLU A 708 -27.55 22.51 -41.55
C GLU A 708 -26.33 21.71 -42.00
N ASP A 709 -25.40 21.42 -41.08
CA ASP A 709 -24.22 20.59 -41.35
C ASP A 709 -24.65 19.16 -41.72
N GLU A 710 -24.17 18.69 -42.87
CA GLU A 710 -24.43 17.35 -43.39
C GLU A 710 -23.99 16.24 -42.41
N LYS A 711 -22.94 16.49 -41.62
CA LYS A 711 -22.44 15.56 -40.61
C LYS A 711 -23.42 15.42 -39.45
N ASP A 712 -23.96 16.53 -38.96
CA ASP A 712 -24.93 16.54 -37.85
C ASP A 712 -26.28 15.97 -38.29
N ARG A 713 -26.74 16.31 -39.50
CA ARG A 713 -27.95 15.73 -40.10
C ARG A 713 -27.82 14.22 -40.23
N GLY A 714 -26.73 13.74 -40.84
CA GLY A 714 -26.48 12.31 -40.98
C GLY A 714 -26.33 11.58 -39.64
N ARG A 715 -25.84 12.27 -38.60
CA ARG A 715 -25.77 11.74 -37.23
C ARG A 715 -27.15 11.60 -36.60
N MET A 716 -27.98 12.64 -36.70
CA MET A 716 -29.33 12.66 -36.12
C MET A 716 -30.29 11.73 -36.87
N ASP A 717 -30.15 11.58 -38.19
CA ASP A 717 -30.89 10.60 -38.98
C ASP A 717 -30.62 9.17 -38.52
N LYS A 718 -29.35 8.81 -38.31
CA LYS A 718 -28.96 7.50 -37.79
C LYS A 718 -29.53 7.27 -36.39
N ASN A 719 -29.49 8.28 -35.53
CA ASN A 719 -30.06 8.22 -34.18
C ASN A 719 -31.59 8.00 -34.23
N ALA A 720 -32.30 8.82 -35.00
CA ALA A 720 -33.75 8.70 -35.16
C ALA A 720 -34.16 7.36 -35.80
N GLN A 721 -33.37 6.85 -36.74
CA GLN A 721 -33.62 5.57 -37.40
C GLN A 721 -33.54 4.39 -36.43
N ILE A 722 -32.53 4.37 -35.54
CA ILE A 722 -32.43 3.28 -34.55
C ILE A 722 -33.56 3.34 -33.53
N VAL A 723 -34.01 4.54 -33.14
CA VAL A 723 -35.17 4.73 -32.26
C VAL A 723 -36.46 4.28 -32.95
N ALA A 724 -36.68 4.66 -34.20
CA ALA A 724 -37.85 4.23 -34.97
C ALA A 724 -37.89 2.70 -35.16
N ASN A 725 -36.72 2.06 -35.32
CA ASN A 725 -36.62 0.62 -35.61
C ASN A 725 -36.63 -0.27 -34.35
N ARG A 726 -36.01 0.14 -33.25
CA ARG A 726 -35.84 -0.67 -32.02
C ARG A 726 -36.60 -0.12 -30.81
N GLY A 727 -37.19 1.07 -30.92
CA GLY A 727 -38.02 1.67 -29.88
C GLY A 727 -37.28 1.80 -28.54
N MET A 728 -37.86 1.22 -27.49
CA MET A 728 -37.34 1.28 -26.12
C MET A 728 -35.90 0.78 -26.00
N GLU A 729 -35.52 -0.27 -26.75
CA GLU A 729 -34.17 -0.84 -26.70
C GLU A 729 -33.12 0.14 -27.22
N ALA A 730 -33.44 0.93 -28.25
CA ALA A 730 -32.56 1.99 -28.74
C ALA A 730 -32.46 3.15 -27.74
N VAL A 731 -33.57 3.52 -27.11
CA VAL A 731 -33.57 4.55 -26.04
C VAL A 731 -32.68 4.09 -24.88
N LEU A 732 -32.81 2.83 -24.44
CA LEU A 732 -31.97 2.26 -23.37
C LEU A 732 -30.49 2.25 -23.74
N ALA A 733 -30.14 1.86 -24.98
CA ALA A 733 -28.76 1.90 -25.44
C ALA A 733 -28.19 3.34 -25.45
N LEU A 734 -28.96 4.32 -25.91
CA LEU A 734 -28.56 5.74 -25.96
C LEU A 734 -28.51 6.42 -24.58
N MET A 735 -29.15 5.86 -23.56
CA MET A 735 -28.97 6.31 -22.18
C MET A 735 -27.63 5.85 -21.58
N GLY A 736 -26.95 4.90 -22.24
CA GLY A 736 -25.59 4.50 -21.92
C GLY A 736 -24.62 5.68 -21.95
N ARG A 737 -23.72 5.74 -20.99
CA ARG A 737 -22.68 6.76 -20.89
C ARG A 737 -21.66 6.59 -22.02
N GLY A 738 -21.49 7.64 -22.82
CA GLY A 738 -20.60 7.61 -23.98
C GLY A 738 -21.12 6.81 -25.17
N VAL A 739 -22.36 6.33 -25.10
CA VAL A 739 -23.00 5.61 -26.20
C VAL A 739 -23.67 6.62 -27.13
N GLY A 740 -22.93 7.04 -28.16
CA GLY A 740 -23.48 7.78 -29.30
C GLY A 740 -24.20 6.86 -30.29
N GLU A 741 -24.79 7.45 -31.33
CA GLU A 741 -25.54 6.77 -32.38
C GLU A 741 -24.78 5.63 -33.07
N ALA A 742 -23.48 5.83 -33.37
CA ALA A 742 -22.65 4.80 -34.01
C ALA A 742 -22.41 3.60 -33.08
N THR A 743 -22.22 3.84 -31.77
CA THR A 743 -22.03 2.78 -30.77
C THR A 743 -23.35 2.08 -30.46
N ALA A 744 -24.45 2.82 -30.33
CA ALA A 744 -25.79 2.26 -30.18
C ALA A 744 -26.16 1.35 -31.35
N GLN A 745 -25.85 1.76 -32.59
CA GLN A 745 -26.11 0.93 -33.77
C GLN A 745 -25.28 -0.37 -33.76
N ARG A 746 -24.02 -0.32 -33.32
CA ARG A 746 -23.18 -1.53 -33.14
C ARG A 746 -23.74 -2.47 -32.07
N ILE A 747 -24.20 -1.93 -30.95
CA ILE A 747 -24.83 -2.70 -29.86
C ILE A 747 -26.10 -3.39 -30.39
N LEU A 748 -27.02 -2.64 -30.98
CA LEU A 748 -28.32 -3.14 -31.46
C LEU A 748 -28.20 -4.14 -32.61
N ARG A 749 -27.09 -4.13 -33.37
CA ARG A 749 -26.79 -5.13 -34.40
C ARG A 749 -26.34 -6.46 -33.81
N LYS A 750 -25.65 -6.45 -32.66
CA LYS A 750 -25.18 -7.66 -31.99
C LYS A 750 -26.29 -8.36 -31.18
N VAL A 751 -27.32 -7.61 -30.77
CA VAL A 751 -28.35 -8.09 -29.84
C VAL A 751 -29.69 -8.38 -30.56
N ARG A 752 -30.23 -9.58 -30.35
CA ARG A 752 -31.56 -9.98 -30.88
C ARG A 752 -32.66 -9.13 -30.24
N ARG A 753 -33.77 -8.91 -30.95
CA ARG A 753 -34.93 -8.19 -30.40
C ARG A 753 -35.55 -8.98 -29.24
N GLY A 754 -35.90 -8.30 -28.15
CA GLY A 754 -36.52 -8.90 -26.95
C GLY A 754 -35.52 -9.50 -25.96
N ASP A 755 -34.23 -9.57 -26.30
CA ASP A 755 -33.17 -10.10 -25.42
C ASP A 755 -32.58 -8.96 -24.57
N MET A 756 -33.32 -8.61 -23.51
CA MET A 756 -32.98 -7.50 -22.61
C MET A 756 -31.67 -7.73 -21.86
N ASP A 757 -31.35 -8.97 -21.50
CA ASP A 757 -30.14 -9.27 -20.72
C ASP A 757 -28.89 -9.07 -21.55
N ARG A 758 -28.88 -9.55 -22.81
CA ARG A 758 -27.77 -9.25 -23.74
C ARG A 758 -27.68 -7.79 -24.12
N LEU A 759 -28.80 -7.06 -24.16
CA LEU A 759 -28.78 -5.62 -24.41
C LEU A 759 -28.06 -4.90 -23.26
N LEU A 760 -28.41 -5.21 -22.03
CA LEU A 760 -27.79 -4.63 -20.83
C LEU A 760 -26.31 -4.99 -20.76
N GLU A 761 -25.93 -6.23 -21.09
CA GLU A 761 -24.53 -6.66 -21.17
C GLU A 761 -23.74 -5.85 -22.23
N ALA A 762 -24.26 -5.72 -23.44
CA ALA A 762 -23.59 -4.98 -24.51
C ALA A 762 -23.51 -3.46 -24.23
N VAL A 763 -24.50 -2.89 -23.53
CA VAL A 763 -24.44 -1.49 -23.06
C VAL A 763 -23.38 -1.34 -21.97
N HIS A 764 -23.31 -2.27 -21.03
CA HIS A 764 -22.29 -2.29 -19.98
C HIS A 764 -20.86 -2.32 -20.57
N GLU A 765 -20.60 -3.22 -21.53
CA GLU A 765 -19.31 -3.30 -22.24
C GLU A 765 -18.95 -1.98 -22.95
N ALA A 766 -19.94 -1.33 -23.58
CA ALA A 766 -19.71 -0.07 -24.26
C ALA A 766 -19.40 1.09 -23.30
N GLU A 767 -20.03 1.13 -22.13
CA GLU A 767 -19.71 2.12 -21.09
C GLU A 767 -18.30 1.93 -20.52
N ILE A 768 -17.85 0.68 -20.38
CA ILE A 768 -16.48 0.34 -19.96
C ILE A 768 -15.47 0.85 -20.99
N GLU A 769 -15.70 0.59 -22.27
CA GLU A 769 -14.79 1.02 -23.34
C GLU A 769 -14.74 2.55 -23.47
N TYR A 770 -15.89 3.22 -23.27
CA TYR A 770 -15.92 4.68 -23.22
C TYR A 770 -15.14 5.22 -22.01
N ALA A 771 -15.32 4.64 -20.82
CA ALA A 771 -14.57 5.05 -19.63
C ALA A 771 -13.05 4.93 -19.84
N ARG A 772 -12.59 3.86 -20.50
CA ARG A 772 -11.18 3.64 -20.85
C ARG A 772 -10.64 4.64 -21.86
N THR A 773 -11.45 4.98 -22.87
CA THR A 773 -10.97 5.77 -24.01
C THR A 773 -11.22 7.26 -23.87
N ARG A 774 -12.17 7.72 -23.03
CA ARG A 774 -12.65 9.12 -22.92
C ARG A 774 -11.52 10.17 -22.87
N ARG A 775 -10.42 9.87 -22.20
CA ARG A 775 -9.24 10.78 -22.10
C ARG A 775 -8.59 11.12 -23.45
N PHE A 776 -8.77 10.28 -24.47
CA PHE A 776 -8.30 10.50 -25.84
C PHE A 776 -9.33 11.22 -26.73
N TRP A 777 -10.52 11.50 -26.20
CA TRP A 777 -11.59 12.24 -26.89
C TRP A 777 -11.63 13.66 -26.32
N SER A 778 -10.69 14.48 -26.76
CA SER A 778 -10.69 15.94 -26.54
C SER A 778 -11.51 16.63 -27.63
#